data_AF-A0A937DMG2-F1
#
_entry.id   AF-A0A937DMG2-F1
#
_cell.length_a   1.000
_cell.length_b   1.000
_cell.length_c   1.000
_cell.angle_alpha   90.00
_cell.angle_beta   90.00
_cell.angle_gamma   90.00
#
_symmetry.space_group_name_H-M   'P 1'
#
loop_
_entity.id
_entity.type
_entity.pdbx_description
1 polymer ?
#
loop_
_entity_poly.entity_id
_entity_poly.type
_entity_poly.pdbx_seq_one_letter_code
_entity_poly.pdbx_strand_id
1 'polypeptide(L)'
;MTTPTQRSTTVTKGESAGLLTRLRNSQLAKAFARKSGRSRRGVVSILAMMFLVLFGSLGLAMAIASQGNLRTASTNLHVIRALGAAETGMGIAQLRLQQAASRFVVDKGVIDTSYARKLWAGTTSAADGQVRVLSPQGFNEYGLPPGIAQALVNQHTADMNTVAAPGTVTAATLSSAPAGTDTTVYTANNWVVTPALAVEGSTADGGNPAAFQITYAPLANGTDVRVFVTGFSSVSATGSSYSYARLADESSNRPLSRTIVQDFRIVKRPQHAVMGPSRILIGKNVDIVGNIGAGFDAVTFTNGDPVVIKSDFYGIDSTLDQKLTDLFNGIKQYDVDGDNRLRVNHPVERQGIPPSTKDYNNDGTGDNAFADSTGDGYIDEFDVFMNHYDTNRDGKVVLSSRLTQGTPSQNLSAEFTADDDLAFLIDSGNADRNKNGLSGYSDPQDNNRIGGTTSLLDIDDQRLGYRDGVIDAKDQYAKVRGRVVFRTSQNAWATARGGSVSPFMQGPIVPGAGRSATQFSADQNALPDLTDSTFTNARDSLTNLADGASFEQQVATQLGVSVVALPTYTETKSNAASKRYFRQDMPNASAKALTGQDLFEKMPFNSPSYADYYIRPRYENMTFKNVKIPMGTNALFVNCTFVGVTHVRTSTSNTHPLWNLYGSLQWDAATSSPKPITQPLDKSDFLRYTTGNVADGPANYADFPDPPVINGVTVTGAARDTKRYSNNIRFHNCLFVGSLTSDTPQAFTHVRNKMQFTGSTRFTDVNPNAPSDPSVNPDSADMGEIAKSSMMTPNYSIDIGQFNSPTDAYANGPAGQNIQLKGTIVAGTFDARGNTSIDGSLLMTFKPVYGEGPLVQYGQPVGNPSNFNVSLGYFGSSEGDQESLDPNTLPIVNGKRIVGWDLNGDGLPDLPPTQTPTAAQIAAGATAVPFYGFGRVRLKWNPNLPMPDGIMLPLSAIAVPGTYKEGKKL
;
A
#
# COMPACT_ATOMS: atom_id res chain seq x y z
N MET A 1 -6.36 35.15 19.16
CA MET A 1 -5.56 36.15 19.88
C MET A 1 -5.62 37.45 19.11
N THR A 2 -6.55 38.29 19.53
CA THR A 2 -6.86 39.60 18.96
C THR A 2 -6.33 40.62 19.94
N THR A 3 -5.36 41.43 19.54
CA THR A 3 -5.23 42.78 20.08
C THR A 3 -4.51 43.68 19.09
N PRO A 4 -5.16 44.77 18.66
CA PRO A 4 -4.53 45.93 18.05
C PRO A 4 -3.98 46.84 19.15
N THR A 5 -3.13 47.81 18.79
CA THR A 5 -2.82 48.94 19.67
C THR A 5 -2.96 50.25 18.89
N GLN A 6 -4.15 50.84 18.99
CA GLN A 6 -4.34 52.28 18.88
C GLN A 6 -3.98 52.92 20.22
N ARG A 7 -3.31 54.07 20.18
CA ARG A 7 -3.42 55.09 21.24
C ARG A 7 -3.60 56.47 20.62
N SER A 8 -4.76 57.02 20.94
CA SER A 8 -5.16 58.42 20.89
C SER A 8 -4.38 59.23 21.94
N THR A 9 -4.07 60.50 21.64
CA THR A 9 -4.49 61.63 22.48
C THR A 9 -4.29 62.99 21.80
N THR A 10 -5.38 63.75 21.79
CA THR A 10 -5.52 65.18 21.55
C THR A 10 -4.94 66.01 22.71
N VAL A 11 -4.27 67.14 22.45
CA VAL A 11 -4.20 68.28 23.39
C VAL A 11 -4.24 69.61 22.60
N THR A 12 -5.06 70.51 23.11
CA THR A 12 -5.50 71.83 22.61
C THR A 12 -4.65 73.02 23.08
N LYS A 13 -4.68 74.10 22.28
CA LYS A 13 -4.74 75.57 22.58
C LYS A 13 -3.85 76.24 23.67
N GLY A 14 -3.38 77.45 23.30
CA GLY A 14 -3.02 78.60 24.16
C GLY A 14 -1.60 79.12 23.87
N GLU A 15 -1.25 80.40 23.76
CA GLU A 15 -1.89 81.69 23.98
C GLU A 15 -1.00 82.81 23.35
N SER A 16 -1.67 83.83 22.81
CA SER A 16 -1.48 85.28 23.05
C SER A 16 -0.10 85.98 23.05
N ALA A 17 -0.02 86.96 22.13
CA ALA A 17 0.26 88.39 22.36
C ALA A 17 1.68 88.90 22.72
N GLY A 18 2.09 89.98 22.02
CA GLY A 18 2.97 90.97 22.62
C GLY A 18 3.80 91.86 21.70
N LEU A 19 3.32 93.11 21.51
CA LEU A 19 4.06 94.37 21.28
C LEU A 19 4.74 94.64 19.92
N LEU A 20 4.37 95.69 19.15
CA LEU A 20 4.64 97.15 19.36
C LEU A 20 6.15 97.47 19.24
N THR A 21 6.69 98.45 18.49
CA THR A 21 6.20 99.67 17.82
C THR A 21 7.30 100.22 16.89
N ARG A 22 6.88 100.87 15.79
CA ARG A 22 7.46 102.01 15.02
C ARG A 22 8.96 102.40 15.15
N LEU A 23 9.54 102.83 14.02
CA LEU A 23 9.82 104.25 13.63
C LEU A 23 10.71 104.26 12.35
N ARG A 24 10.19 104.77 11.22
CA ARG A 24 10.36 106.13 10.65
C ARG A 24 11.75 106.48 10.09
N ASN A 25 11.77 106.60 8.76
CA ASN A 25 12.27 107.69 7.90
C ASN A 25 13.70 108.27 8.01
N SER A 26 14.29 108.26 6.80
CA SER A 26 14.90 109.38 6.05
C SER A 26 16.40 109.68 6.15
N GLN A 27 17.04 109.55 4.98
CA GLN A 27 18.00 110.45 4.31
C GLN A 27 19.27 110.91 5.03
N LEU A 28 20.41 110.71 4.33
CA LEU A 28 21.55 111.62 4.05
C LEU A 28 22.80 110.75 3.88
N ALA A 29 23.36 110.56 2.69
CA ALA A 29 24.22 111.48 1.91
C ALA A 29 25.70 111.03 1.92
N LYS A 30 26.18 110.77 0.69
CA LYS A 30 27.52 111.04 0.13
C LYS A 30 28.76 110.25 0.61
N ALA A 31 29.21 109.42 -0.34
CA ALA A 31 30.54 109.40 -0.98
C ALA A 31 31.75 108.89 -0.18
N PHE A 32 32.42 107.84 -0.71
CA PHE A 32 33.80 107.96 -1.22
C PHE A 32 34.18 106.78 -2.14
N ALA A 33 34.65 107.17 -3.33
CA ALA A 33 35.59 106.56 -4.27
C ALA A 33 35.85 105.03 -4.33
N ARG A 34 35.53 104.50 -5.53
CA ARG A 34 36.29 103.55 -6.37
C ARG A 34 37.68 103.09 -5.86
N LYS A 35 37.86 101.75 -5.83
CA LYS A 35 38.96 101.08 -6.55
C LYS A 35 38.51 99.71 -7.06
N SER A 36 38.76 99.49 -8.35
CA SER A 36 38.32 98.33 -9.13
C SER A 36 39.10 97.06 -8.78
N GLY A 37 38.39 96.03 -8.32
CA GLY A 37 38.80 94.63 -8.44
C GLY A 37 38.00 93.97 -9.55
N ARG A 38 38.66 93.67 -10.67
CA ARG A 38 38.10 93.04 -11.87
C ARG A 38 37.70 91.59 -11.53
N SER A 39 36.42 91.29 -11.35
CA SER A 39 35.93 89.91 -11.16
C SER A 39 35.07 89.44 -12.34
N ARG A 40 35.39 88.24 -12.82
CA ARG A 40 34.86 87.56 -14.01
C ARG A 40 33.38 87.17 -13.79
N ARG A 41 32.41 88.05 -14.11
CA ARG A 41 30.97 87.75 -13.99
C ARG A 41 30.35 87.00 -15.19
N GLY A 42 31.01 86.96 -16.36
CA GLY A 42 30.51 86.23 -17.53
C GLY A 42 30.66 84.70 -17.45
N VAL A 43 31.72 84.20 -16.82
CA VAL A 43 32.00 82.75 -16.73
C VAL A 43 31.07 82.05 -15.73
N VAL A 44 30.67 82.73 -14.64
CA VAL A 44 29.80 82.16 -13.60
C VAL A 44 28.36 81.99 -14.10
N SER A 45 27.83 82.93 -14.89
CA SER A 45 26.49 82.80 -15.48
C SER A 45 26.40 81.71 -16.55
N ILE A 46 27.46 81.54 -17.35
CA ILE A 46 27.54 80.44 -18.33
C ILE A 46 27.66 79.09 -17.61
N LEU A 47 28.53 78.99 -16.59
CA LEU A 47 28.62 77.78 -15.76
C LEU A 47 27.31 77.47 -15.05
N ALA A 48 26.60 78.47 -14.52
CA ALA A 48 25.30 78.28 -13.89
C ALA A 48 24.23 77.80 -14.87
N MET A 49 24.18 78.32 -16.11
CA MET A 49 23.28 77.84 -17.16
C MET A 49 23.64 76.41 -17.59
N MET A 50 24.93 76.10 -17.74
CA MET A 50 25.38 74.74 -18.07
C MET A 50 25.04 73.75 -16.95
N PHE A 51 25.20 74.13 -15.68
CA PHE A 51 24.79 73.31 -14.54
C PHE A 51 23.28 73.11 -14.49
N LEU A 52 22.46 74.14 -14.76
CA LEU A 52 21.00 74.02 -14.82
C LEU A 52 20.54 73.05 -15.91
N VAL A 53 21.16 73.10 -17.10
CA VAL A 53 20.86 72.19 -18.20
C VAL A 53 21.30 70.75 -17.85
N LEU A 54 22.49 70.57 -17.27
CA LEU A 54 22.99 69.26 -16.84
C LEU A 54 22.10 68.64 -15.74
N PHE A 55 21.79 69.38 -14.68
CA PHE A 55 20.92 68.91 -13.60
C PHE A 55 19.47 68.70 -14.06
N GLY A 56 18.96 69.55 -14.96
CA GLY A 56 17.63 69.35 -15.56
C GLY A 56 17.57 68.09 -16.42
N SER A 57 18.61 67.82 -17.22
CA SER A 57 18.71 66.61 -18.04
C SER A 57 18.88 65.34 -17.20
N LEU A 58 19.68 65.40 -16.12
CA LEU A 58 19.86 64.28 -15.18
C LEU A 58 18.58 63.98 -14.41
N GLY A 59 17.87 65.02 -13.95
CA GLY A 59 16.58 64.87 -13.29
C GLY A 59 15.52 64.25 -14.20
N LEU A 60 15.46 64.67 -15.47
CA LEU A 60 14.57 64.07 -16.47
C LEU A 60 14.95 62.60 -16.76
N ALA A 61 16.25 62.29 -16.90
CA ALA A 61 16.73 60.93 -17.11
C ALA A 61 16.39 60.01 -15.92
N MET A 62 16.59 60.47 -14.69
CA MET A 62 16.21 59.74 -13.47
C MET A 62 14.69 59.55 -13.35
N ALA A 63 13.88 60.53 -13.74
CA ALA A 63 12.43 60.42 -13.79
C ALA A 63 11.97 59.37 -14.81
N ILE A 64 12.56 59.36 -16.02
CA ILE A 64 12.28 58.36 -17.06
C ILE A 64 12.71 56.96 -16.61
N ALA A 65 13.90 56.82 -16.02
CA ALA A 65 14.38 55.54 -15.48
C ALA A 65 13.49 55.03 -14.34
N SER A 66 13.02 55.93 -13.45
CA SER A 66 12.10 55.58 -12.36
C SER A 66 10.73 55.15 -12.88
N GLN A 67 10.19 55.84 -13.89
CA GLN A 67 8.96 55.42 -14.57
C GLN A 67 9.13 54.06 -15.25
N GLY A 68 10.28 53.81 -15.88
CA GLY A 68 10.64 52.50 -16.43
C GLY A 68 10.64 51.41 -15.36
N ASN A 69 11.32 51.64 -14.24
CA ASN A 69 11.39 50.69 -13.12
C ASN A 69 10.01 50.42 -12.51
N LEU A 70 9.19 51.45 -12.29
CA LEU A 70 7.81 51.31 -11.77
C LEU A 70 6.94 50.51 -12.73
N ARG A 71 7.06 50.73 -14.04
CA ARG A 71 6.31 49.98 -15.06
C ARG A 71 6.74 48.51 -15.11
N THR A 72 8.03 48.23 -15.02
CA THR A 72 8.56 46.86 -14.94
C THR A 72 8.11 46.16 -13.65
N ALA A 73 8.19 46.83 -12.51
CA ALA A 73 7.74 46.29 -11.22
C ALA A 73 6.23 46.00 -11.23
N SER A 74 5.41 46.92 -11.76
CA SER A 74 3.96 46.70 -11.95
C SER A 74 3.69 45.53 -12.90
N THR A 75 4.41 45.43 -14.01
CA THR A 75 4.29 44.29 -14.94
C THR A 75 4.59 42.98 -14.24
N ASN A 76 5.70 42.92 -13.48
CA ASN A 76 6.09 41.72 -12.73
C ASN A 76 5.06 41.33 -11.67
N LEU A 77 4.48 42.30 -10.96
CA LEU A 77 3.41 42.03 -10.00
C LEU A 77 2.19 41.41 -10.69
N HIS A 78 1.78 41.93 -11.85
CA HIS A 78 0.69 41.33 -12.63
C HIS A 78 1.06 39.95 -13.19
N VAL A 79 2.31 39.71 -13.60
CA VAL A 79 2.78 38.38 -14.01
C VAL A 79 2.67 37.37 -12.86
N ILE A 80 3.16 37.73 -11.67
CA ILE A 80 3.08 36.87 -10.48
C ILE A 80 1.61 36.61 -10.10
N ARG A 81 0.75 37.63 -10.15
CA ARG A 81 -0.69 37.46 -9.90
C ARG A 81 -1.36 36.52 -10.90
N ALA A 82 -1.09 36.68 -12.20
CA ALA A 82 -1.63 35.79 -13.22
C ALA A 82 -1.13 34.35 -13.04
N LEU A 83 0.14 34.16 -12.70
CA LEU A 83 0.72 32.84 -12.44
C LEU A 83 0.13 32.20 -11.18
N GLY A 84 0.05 32.94 -10.07
CA GLY A 84 -0.56 32.44 -8.83
C GLY A 84 -2.04 32.09 -8.99
N ALA A 85 -2.79 32.87 -9.78
CA ALA A 85 -4.15 32.51 -10.16
C ALA A 85 -4.21 31.23 -11.00
N ALA A 86 -3.26 31.04 -11.93
CA ALA A 86 -3.17 29.83 -12.73
C ALA A 86 -2.84 28.59 -11.88
N GLU A 87 -1.86 28.68 -10.97
CA GLU A 87 -1.48 27.60 -10.05
C GLU A 87 -2.64 27.22 -9.11
N THR A 88 -3.33 28.22 -8.56
CA THR A 88 -4.54 27.99 -7.75
C THR A 88 -5.61 27.28 -8.57
N GLY A 89 -5.84 27.74 -9.81
CA GLY A 89 -6.79 27.11 -10.71
C GLY A 89 -6.41 25.68 -11.10
N MET A 90 -5.12 25.34 -11.19
CA MET A 90 -4.67 23.96 -11.45
C MET A 90 -4.93 23.05 -10.25
N GLY A 91 -4.67 23.52 -9.03
CA GLY A 91 -5.05 22.79 -7.82
C GLY A 91 -6.55 22.50 -7.75
N ILE A 92 -7.37 23.50 -8.08
CA ILE A 92 -8.83 23.33 -8.16
C ILE A 92 -9.21 22.37 -9.30
N ALA A 93 -8.63 22.51 -10.49
CA ALA A 93 -8.93 21.67 -11.64
C ALA A 93 -8.64 20.19 -11.35
N GLN A 94 -7.49 19.91 -10.73
CA GLN A 94 -7.12 18.57 -10.28
C GLN A 94 -8.15 18.02 -9.28
N LEU A 95 -8.50 18.78 -8.25
CA LEU A 95 -9.46 18.36 -7.22
C LEU A 95 -10.84 18.08 -7.83
N ARG A 96 -11.33 18.97 -8.70
CA ARG A 96 -12.62 18.84 -9.37
C ARG A 96 -12.65 17.65 -10.32
N LEU A 97 -11.60 17.43 -11.10
CA LEU A 97 -11.47 16.25 -11.96
C LEU A 97 -11.42 14.94 -11.15
N GLN A 98 -10.70 14.92 -10.03
CA GLN A 98 -10.67 13.77 -9.13
C GLN A 98 -12.05 13.49 -8.54
N GLN A 99 -12.74 14.52 -8.03
CA GLN A 99 -14.09 14.39 -7.49
C GLN A 99 -15.10 13.91 -8.54
N ALA A 100 -15.04 14.46 -9.76
CA ALA A 100 -15.92 14.06 -10.86
C ALA A 100 -15.65 12.62 -11.30
N ALA A 101 -14.37 12.23 -11.46
CA ALA A 101 -13.99 10.87 -11.85
C ALA A 101 -14.38 9.84 -10.77
N SER A 102 -14.14 10.12 -9.48
CA SER A 102 -14.44 9.19 -8.39
C SER A 102 -15.93 8.91 -8.19
N ARG A 103 -16.81 9.66 -8.85
CA ARG A 103 -18.25 9.34 -8.87
C ARG A 103 -18.57 8.11 -9.71
N PHE A 104 -17.72 7.75 -10.66
CA PHE A 104 -17.93 6.60 -11.55
C PHE A 104 -17.26 5.38 -10.91
N VAL A 105 -18.09 4.44 -10.45
CA VAL A 105 -17.67 3.16 -9.86
C VAL A 105 -17.85 2.08 -10.91
N VAL A 106 -16.77 1.38 -11.26
CA VAL A 106 -16.76 0.42 -12.39
C VAL A 106 -16.20 -0.94 -12.00
N ASP A 107 -16.68 -2.00 -12.64
CA ASP A 107 -16.22 -3.40 -12.45
C ASP A 107 -14.95 -3.70 -13.26
N LYS A 108 -14.82 -3.14 -14.46
CA LYS A 108 -13.65 -3.35 -15.33
C LYS A 108 -12.37 -2.87 -14.65
N GLY A 109 -11.38 -3.75 -14.58
CA GLY A 109 -10.08 -3.52 -13.91
C GLY A 109 -9.17 -2.61 -14.71
N VAL A 110 -9.08 -2.83 -16.02
CA VAL A 110 -8.25 -2.04 -16.93
C VAL A 110 -9.11 -1.06 -17.74
N ILE A 111 -8.81 0.23 -17.60
CA ILE A 111 -9.46 1.29 -18.36
C ILE A 111 -8.75 1.47 -19.70
N ASP A 112 -9.20 0.75 -20.71
CA ASP A 112 -8.65 0.86 -22.07
C ASP A 112 -9.10 2.13 -22.81
N THR A 113 -8.46 2.43 -23.93
CA THR A 113 -8.72 3.60 -24.78
C THR A 113 -10.18 3.76 -25.22
N SER A 114 -10.88 2.66 -25.54
CA SER A 114 -12.27 2.72 -26.00
C SER A 114 -13.20 3.00 -24.82
N TYR A 115 -13.00 2.27 -23.73
CA TYR A 115 -13.82 2.40 -22.53
C TYR A 115 -13.67 3.77 -21.88
N ALA A 116 -12.45 4.29 -21.79
CA ALA A 116 -12.17 5.63 -21.26
C ALA A 116 -12.89 6.74 -22.02
N ARG A 117 -12.89 6.69 -23.37
CA ARG A 117 -13.63 7.66 -24.20
C ARG A 117 -15.14 7.60 -23.93
N LYS A 118 -15.69 6.40 -23.81
CA LYS A 118 -17.11 6.20 -23.49
C LYS A 118 -17.45 6.69 -22.10
N LEU A 119 -16.60 6.46 -21.10
CA LEU A 119 -16.76 6.98 -19.73
C LEU A 119 -16.71 8.52 -19.69
N TRP A 120 -15.79 9.12 -20.43
CA TRP A 120 -15.68 10.57 -20.53
C TRP A 120 -16.92 11.19 -21.17
N ALA A 121 -17.34 10.65 -22.32
CA ALA A 121 -18.47 11.15 -23.12
C ALA A 121 -19.85 10.76 -22.56
N GLY A 122 -19.91 9.73 -21.70
CA GLY A 122 -21.16 9.18 -21.17
C GLY A 122 -21.93 8.29 -22.14
N THR A 123 -21.21 7.50 -22.93
CA THR A 123 -21.78 6.60 -23.95
C THR A 123 -21.48 5.12 -23.65
N THR A 124 -21.24 4.77 -22.38
CA THR A 124 -21.02 3.38 -21.95
C THR A 124 -22.29 2.55 -22.12
N SER A 125 -22.12 1.27 -22.45
CA SER A 125 -23.21 0.30 -22.58
C SER A 125 -22.99 -0.90 -21.66
N ALA A 126 -23.99 -1.77 -21.52
CA ALA A 126 -23.84 -3.00 -20.72
C ALA A 126 -22.73 -3.94 -21.23
N ALA A 127 -22.35 -3.85 -22.52
CA ALA A 127 -21.23 -4.61 -23.09
C ALA A 127 -19.86 -4.10 -22.62
N ASP A 128 -19.79 -2.89 -22.04
CA ASP A 128 -18.55 -2.28 -21.56
C ASP A 128 -18.25 -2.59 -20.08
N GLY A 129 -19.14 -3.33 -19.39
CA GLY A 129 -19.08 -3.57 -17.95
C GLY A 129 -20.10 -2.74 -17.16
N GLN A 130 -20.22 -3.03 -15.86
CA GLN A 130 -21.10 -2.28 -14.96
C GLN A 130 -20.50 -0.94 -14.58
N VAL A 131 -21.30 0.13 -14.71
CA VAL A 131 -20.98 1.49 -14.27
C VAL A 131 -22.06 1.97 -13.31
N ARG A 132 -21.68 2.33 -12.09
CA ARG A 132 -22.54 2.95 -11.09
C ARG A 132 -22.06 4.37 -10.83
N VAL A 133 -22.95 5.35 -10.97
CA VAL A 133 -22.63 6.77 -10.74
C VAL A 133 -23.14 7.21 -9.38
N LEU A 134 -22.25 7.75 -8.56
CA LEU A 134 -22.55 8.28 -7.23
C LEU A 134 -23.06 9.72 -7.31
N SER A 135 -23.90 10.11 -6.35
CA SER A 135 -24.35 11.49 -6.16
C SER A 135 -23.17 12.44 -5.88
N PRO A 136 -23.27 13.72 -6.25
CA PRO A 136 -22.23 14.71 -5.95
C PRO A 136 -22.13 14.97 -4.44
N GLN A 137 -20.98 15.46 -4.00
CA GLN A 137 -20.79 15.98 -2.65
C GLN A 137 -20.66 17.51 -2.68
N GLY A 138 -21.37 18.19 -1.78
CA GLY A 138 -21.30 19.64 -1.61
C GLY A 138 -22.13 20.49 -2.58
N PHE A 139 -22.85 19.88 -3.52
CA PHE A 139 -23.81 20.55 -4.39
C PHE A 139 -24.92 19.59 -4.83
N ASN A 140 -26.01 20.11 -5.39
CA ASN A 140 -27.13 19.31 -5.91
C ASN A 140 -27.14 19.32 -7.45
N GLU A 141 -27.61 18.23 -8.06
CA GLU A 141 -27.80 18.11 -9.51
C GLU A 141 -29.17 17.49 -9.84
N TYR A 142 -29.71 17.78 -11.03
CA TYR A 142 -31.03 17.32 -11.49
C TYR A 142 -31.00 15.91 -12.12
N GLY A 143 -30.14 15.04 -11.62
CA GLY A 143 -29.96 13.66 -12.13
C GLY A 143 -28.49 13.29 -12.26
N LEU A 144 -28.21 11.98 -12.26
CA LEU A 144 -26.85 11.45 -12.39
C LEU A 144 -26.28 11.79 -13.77
N PRO A 145 -25.03 12.30 -13.86
CA PRO A 145 -24.41 12.65 -15.12
C PRO A 145 -24.12 11.37 -15.94
N PRO A 146 -24.32 11.40 -17.27
CA PRO A 146 -24.04 10.26 -18.13
C PRO A 146 -22.54 9.93 -18.21
N GLY A 147 -21.65 10.92 -18.06
CA GLY A 147 -20.20 10.76 -18.17
C GLY A 147 -19.40 11.80 -17.38
N ILE A 148 -18.09 11.59 -17.29
CA ILE A 148 -17.19 12.43 -16.46
C ILE A 148 -17.21 13.89 -16.93
N ALA A 149 -17.28 14.14 -18.24
CA ALA A 149 -17.32 15.50 -18.78
C ALA A 149 -18.57 16.26 -18.31
N GLN A 150 -19.73 15.61 -18.30
CA GLN A 150 -20.97 16.22 -17.79
C GLN A 150 -20.93 16.39 -16.26
N ALA A 151 -20.32 15.45 -15.53
CA ALA A 151 -20.13 15.58 -14.08
C ALA A 151 -19.30 16.83 -13.72
N LEU A 152 -18.24 17.11 -14.50
CA LEU A 152 -17.45 18.34 -14.37
C LEU A 152 -18.26 19.61 -14.68
N VAL A 153 -19.07 19.59 -15.76
CA VAL A 153 -19.95 20.72 -16.10
C VAL A 153 -20.91 21.02 -14.95
N ASN A 154 -21.59 19.99 -14.41
CA ASN A 154 -22.50 20.14 -13.28
C ASN A 154 -21.78 20.76 -12.07
N GLN A 155 -20.58 20.27 -11.78
CA GLN A 155 -19.79 20.72 -10.65
C GLN A 155 -19.31 22.17 -10.79
N HIS A 156 -18.80 22.55 -11.96
CA HIS A 156 -18.37 23.93 -12.22
C HIS A 156 -19.54 24.90 -12.38
N THR A 157 -20.74 24.41 -12.71
CA THR A 157 -21.96 25.24 -12.70
C THR A 157 -22.36 25.64 -11.28
N ALA A 158 -21.99 24.84 -10.28
CA ALA A 158 -22.22 25.14 -8.87
C ALA A 158 -21.16 26.09 -8.27
N ASP A 159 -20.09 26.42 -9.01
CA ASP A 159 -19.09 27.37 -8.51
C ASP A 159 -19.68 28.79 -8.41
N MET A 160 -19.28 29.51 -7.38
CA MET A 160 -19.68 30.90 -7.12
C MET A 160 -18.53 31.87 -7.47
N ASN A 161 -18.81 33.18 -7.47
CA ASN A 161 -17.83 34.23 -7.79
C ASN A 161 -17.24 34.13 -9.21
N THR A 162 -18.10 33.80 -10.18
CA THR A 162 -17.74 33.76 -11.60
C THR A 162 -17.57 35.18 -12.15
N VAL A 163 -16.61 35.34 -13.07
CA VAL A 163 -16.26 36.60 -13.71
C VAL A 163 -16.53 36.48 -15.20
N ALA A 164 -17.39 37.35 -15.74
CA ALA A 164 -17.54 37.50 -17.18
C ALA A 164 -16.36 38.33 -17.72
N ALA A 165 -15.53 37.76 -18.58
CA ALA A 165 -14.43 38.46 -19.25
C ALA A 165 -14.43 38.19 -20.76
N PRO A 166 -13.93 39.12 -21.59
CA PRO A 166 -13.82 38.90 -23.04
C PRO A 166 -13.05 37.60 -23.36
N GLY A 167 -13.65 36.74 -24.19
CA GLY A 167 -13.06 35.45 -24.57
C GLY A 167 -13.23 34.32 -23.55
N THR A 168 -14.00 34.52 -22.48
CA THR A 168 -14.40 33.48 -21.51
C THR A 168 -15.87 33.13 -21.69
N VAL A 169 -16.25 31.90 -21.32
CA VAL A 169 -17.66 31.47 -21.28
C VAL A 169 -18.32 31.96 -19.98
N THR A 170 -19.63 32.18 -19.99
CA THR A 170 -20.38 32.64 -18.81
C THR A 170 -20.96 31.50 -17.97
N ALA A 171 -20.97 30.28 -18.50
CA ALA A 171 -21.39 29.06 -17.81
C ALA A 171 -20.50 27.90 -18.24
N ALA A 172 -20.37 26.89 -17.37
CA ALA A 172 -19.63 25.69 -17.72
C ALA A 172 -20.37 24.95 -18.84
N THR A 173 -19.66 24.50 -19.87
CA THR A 173 -20.28 23.87 -21.03
C THR A 173 -19.39 22.82 -21.67
N LEU A 174 -20.03 21.88 -22.38
CA LEU A 174 -19.35 21.01 -23.32
C LEU A 174 -19.15 21.75 -24.64
N SER A 175 -17.97 21.64 -25.23
CA SER A 175 -17.65 22.23 -26.52
C SER A 175 -16.94 21.24 -27.44
N SER A 176 -16.92 21.55 -28.74
CA SER A 176 -15.94 20.99 -29.66
C SER A 176 -14.55 21.55 -29.39
N ALA A 177 -13.53 20.87 -29.90
CA ALA A 177 -12.18 21.40 -29.93
C ALA A 177 -12.14 22.71 -30.74
N PRO A 178 -11.31 23.70 -30.33
CA PRO A 178 -11.11 24.91 -31.12
C PRO A 178 -10.69 24.62 -32.56
N ALA A 179 -11.09 25.49 -33.50
CA ALA A 179 -10.72 25.35 -34.90
C ALA A 179 -9.19 25.31 -35.07
N GLY A 180 -8.69 24.37 -35.87
CA GLY A 180 -7.24 24.16 -36.06
C GLY A 180 -6.58 23.22 -35.04
N THR A 181 -7.34 22.67 -34.07
CA THR A 181 -6.81 21.67 -33.14
C THR A 181 -6.45 20.36 -33.87
N ASP A 182 -5.27 19.82 -33.58
CA ASP A 182 -4.82 18.52 -34.09
C ASP A 182 -5.60 17.36 -33.46
N THR A 183 -6.43 16.70 -34.27
CA THR A 183 -7.28 15.57 -33.84
C THR A 183 -6.52 14.26 -33.67
N THR A 184 -5.24 14.21 -34.04
CA THR A 184 -4.34 13.09 -33.71
C THR A 184 -3.84 13.18 -32.27
N VAL A 185 -3.90 14.38 -31.66
CA VAL A 185 -3.50 14.63 -30.26
C VAL A 185 -4.71 14.76 -29.35
N TYR A 186 -5.78 15.42 -29.79
CA TYR A 186 -6.99 15.67 -29.01
C TYR A 186 -8.23 15.04 -29.63
N THR A 187 -9.26 14.76 -28.82
CA THR A 187 -10.56 14.42 -29.41
C THR A 187 -11.28 15.67 -29.91
N ALA A 188 -12.05 15.53 -30.99
CA ALA A 188 -12.75 16.65 -31.63
C ALA A 188 -13.91 17.22 -30.79
N ASN A 189 -14.46 16.44 -29.86
CA ASN A 189 -15.66 16.76 -29.08
C ASN A 189 -15.45 16.49 -27.58
N ASN A 190 -16.43 16.91 -26.77
CA ASN A 190 -16.51 16.67 -25.33
C ASN A 190 -15.41 17.37 -24.51
N TRP A 191 -14.98 18.54 -24.95
CA TRP A 191 -14.14 19.40 -24.13
C TRP A 191 -15.01 20.08 -23.08
N VAL A 192 -14.49 20.28 -21.86
CA VAL A 192 -15.19 21.03 -20.82
C VAL A 192 -14.51 22.39 -20.67
N VAL A 193 -15.26 23.47 -20.90
CA VAL A 193 -14.78 24.85 -20.72
C VAL A 193 -15.57 25.48 -19.58
N THR A 194 -14.86 26.03 -18.58
CA THR A 194 -15.47 26.66 -17.40
C THR A 194 -15.52 28.18 -17.56
N PRO A 195 -16.40 28.88 -16.82
CA PRO A 195 -16.29 30.33 -16.66
C PRO A 195 -14.99 30.69 -15.93
N ALA A 196 -14.60 31.97 -16.00
CA ALA A 196 -13.51 32.47 -15.16
C ALA A 196 -13.99 32.62 -13.71
N LEU A 197 -13.13 32.27 -12.76
CA LEU A 197 -13.40 32.24 -11.32
C LEU A 197 -12.43 33.18 -10.61
N ALA A 198 -12.95 34.13 -9.84
CA ALA A 198 -12.12 35.08 -9.11
C ALA A 198 -11.47 34.42 -7.87
N VAL A 199 -10.16 34.65 -7.71
CA VAL A 199 -9.35 34.16 -6.58
C VAL A 199 -9.40 35.15 -5.42
N GLU A 200 -9.35 36.44 -5.74
CA GLU A 200 -9.39 37.54 -4.76
C GLU A 200 -10.46 38.56 -5.16
N GLY A 201 -11.26 39.03 -4.20
CA GLY A 201 -12.33 40.00 -4.46
C GLY A 201 -13.46 39.48 -5.35
N SER A 202 -14.33 40.39 -5.78
CA SER A 202 -15.45 40.08 -6.69
C SER A 202 -15.68 41.22 -7.68
N THR A 203 -16.14 40.88 -8.88
CA THR A 203 -16.68 41.90 -9.81
C THR A 203 -17.99 42.50 -9.31
N ALA A 204 -18.70 41.82 -8.39
CA ALA A 204 -19.90 42.37 -7.76
C ALA A 204 -19.60 43.63 -6.94
N ASP A 205 -18.38 43.75 -6.42
CA ASP A 205 -17.91 44.92 -5.65
C ASP A 205 -17.34 46.03 -6.56
N GLY A 206 -17.51 45.92 -7.89
CA GLY A 206 -16.98 46.87 -8.87
C GLY A 206 -15.48 46.75 -9.14
N GLY A 207 -14.82 45.70 -8.64
CA GLY A 207 -13.38 45.45 -8.84
C GLY A 207 -13.05 44.65 -10.10
N ASN A 208 -11.75 44.58 -10.44
CA ASN A 208 -11.20 43.71 -11.49
C ASN A 208 -10.30 42.63 -10.84
N PRO A 209 -10.89 41.56 -10.30
CA PRO A 209 -10.17 40.53 -9.54
C PRO A 209 -9.14 39.76 -10.40
N ALA A 210 -8.14 39.18 -9.74
CA ALA A 210 -7.38 38.09 -10.35
C ALA A 210 -8.28 36.85 -10.45
N ALA A 211 -8.24 36.17 -11.59
CA ALA A 211 -9.15 35.06 -11.86
C ALA A 211 -8.46 33.96 -12.66
N PHE A 212 -9.03 32.76 -12.69
CA PHE A 212 -8.57 31.68 -13.55
C PHE A 212 -9.73 31.07 -14.35
N GLN A 213 -9.43 30.57 -15.53
CA GLN A 213 -10.35 29.78 -16.35
C GLN A 213 -9.74 28.39 -16.60
N ILE A 214 -10.55 27.35 -16.47
CA ILE A 214 -10.13 25.97 -16.67
C ILE A 214 -10.71 25.44 -17.99
N THR A 215 -9.93 24.66 -18.71
CA THR A 215 -10.39 23.89 -19.88
C THR A 215 -9.85 22.47 -19.79
N TYR A 216 -10.73 21.48 -19.82
CA TYR A 216 -10.39 20.06 -19.82
C TYR A 216 -10.52 19.52 -21.25
N ALA A 217 -9.40 19.09 -21.81
CA ALA A 217 -9.26 18.63 -23.19
C ALA A 217 -8.93 17.12 -23.22
N PRO A 218 -9.91 16.24 -23.49
CA PRO A 218 -9.63 14.82 -23.72
C PRO A 218 -8.60 14.60 -24.84
N LEU A 219 -7.60 13.74 -24.58
CA LEU A 219 -6.58 13.38 -25.55
C LEU A 219 -7.02 12.22 -26.44
N ALA A 220 -6.46 12.15 -27.65
CA ALA A 220 -6.77 11.13 -28.64
C ALA A 220 -6.33 9.72 -28.24
N ASN A 221 -5.47 9.58 -27.22
CA ASN A 221 -5.14 8.28 -26.62
C ASN A 221 -6.30 7.68 -25.78
N GLY A 222 -7.32 8.48 -25.49
CA GLY A 222 -8.57 8.09 -24.84
C GLY A 222 -8.55 8.07 -23.32
N THR A 223 -7.40 7.82 -22.69
CA THR A 223 -7.27 7.67 -21.23
C THR A 223 -6.81 8.93 -20.50
N ASP A 224 -6.19 9.87 -21.23
CA ASP A 224 -5.62 11.08 -20.66
C ASP A 224 -6.46 12.32 -21.02
N VAL A 225 -6.47 13.29 -20.11
CA VAL A 225 -7.14 14.58 -20.22
C VAL A 225 -6.11 15.66 -19.93
N ARG A 226 -5.89 16.55 -20.90
CA ARG A 226 -5.04 17.73 -20.70
C ARG A 226 -5.86 18.86 -20.09
N VAL A 227 -5.41 19.36 -18.96
CA VAL A 227 -6.01 20.52 -18.30
C VAL A 227 -5.21 21.76 -18.66
N PHE A 228 -5.89 22.76 -19.20
CA PHE A 228 -5.37 24.10 -19.39
C PHE A 228 -5.95 25.01 -18.31
N VAL A 229 -5.10 25.74 -17.60
CA VAL A 229 -5.54 26.79 -16.70
C VAL A 229 -4.96 28.11 -17.14
N THR A 230 -5.84 29.03 -17.54
CA THR A 230 -5.46 30.40 -17.89
C THR A 230 -5.75 31.31 -16.70
N GLY A 231 -4.69 31.76 -16.02
CA GLY A 231 -4.77 32.76 -14.98
C GLY A 231 -4.71 34.17 -15.56
N PHE A 232 -5.49 35.07 -14.99
CA PHE A 232 -5.60 36.47 -15.35
C PHE A 232 -5.22 37.35 -14.16
N SER A 233 -4.38 38.35 -14.38
CA SER A 233 -3.92 39.23 -13.29
C SER A 233 -5.00 40.18 -12.77
N SER A 234 -5.98 40.51 -13.61
CA SER A 234 -7.08 41.44 -13.31
C SER A 234 -8.10 41.44 -14.47
N VAL A 235 -9.34 41.01 -14.23
CA VAL A 235 -10.39 40.91 -15.28
C VAL A 235 -11.79 41.28 -14.78
N SER A 236 -12.60 41.85 -15.67
CA SER A 236 -14.05 42.03 -15.50
C SER A 236 -14.74 42.11 -16.87
N ALA A 237 -16.06 42.32 -16.88
CA ALA A 237 -16.83 42.49 -18.11
C ALA A 237 -16.43 43.74 -18.90
N THR A 238 -15.86 44.75 -18.23
CA THR A 238 -15.38 45.99 -18.82
C THR A 238 -13.89 45.95 -19.24
N GLY A 239 -13.22 44.80 -19.02
CA GLY A 239 -11.82 44.57 -19.40
C GLY A 239 -10.88 44.46 -18.20
N SER A 240 -9.60 44.78 -18.40
CA SER A 240 -8.58 44.73 -17.35
C SER A 240 -8.27 46.11 -16.75
N SER A 241 -7.99 46.15 -15.44
CA SER A 241 -7.42 47.34 -14.79
C SER A 241 -5.96 47.60 -15.18
N TYR A 242 -5.31 46.62 -15.83
CA TYR A 242 -3.93 46.70 -16.31
C TYR A 242 -3.89 46.71 -17.84
N SER A 243 -3.12 47.63 -18.44
CA SER A 243 -2.97 47.78 -19.90
C SER A 243 -1.53 47.51 -20.33
N TYR A 244 -1.29 46.37 -20.97
CA TYR A 244 0.00 46.02 -21.55
C TYR A 244 0.12 46.44 -23.03
N ALA A 245 -0.99 46.39 -23.78
CA ALA A 245 -1.11 46.89 -25.15
C ALA A 245 -2.59 47.16 -25.49
N ARG A 246 -2.87 48.25 -26.22
CA ARG A 246 -4.14 48.49 -26.92
C ARG A 246 -3.96 48.06 -28.38
N LEU A 247 -4.82 47.19 -28.89
CA LEU A 247 -4.98 47.03 -30.34
C LEU A 247 -5.91 48.16 -30.83
N ALA A 248 -5.68 48.66 -32.05
CA ALA A 248 -6.41 49.82 -32.61
C ALA A 248 -7.93 49.56 -32.82
N ASP A 249 -8.37 48.32 -32.65
CA ASP A 249 -9.72 47.78 -32.91
C ASP A 249 -10.53 47.54 -31.61
N GLU A 250 -9.90 47.31 -30.47
CA GLU A 250 -10.59 46.89 -29.24
C GLU A 250 -10.96 48.07 -28.32
N SER A 251 -12.21 48.09 -27.82
CA SER A 251 -12.73 49.08 -26.87
C SER A 251 -12.32 48.84 -25.41
N SER A 252 -11.55 47.78 -25.11
CA SER A 252 -11.16 47.39 -23.75
C SER A 252 -9.67 47.00 -23.63
N ASN A 253 -9.12 47.06 -22.41
CA ASN A 253 -7.73 46.64 -22.14
C ASN A 253 -7.62 45.11 -22.09
N ARG A 254 -6.65 44.53 -22.81
CA ARG A 254 -6.34 43.10 -22.73
C ARG A 254 -5.66 42.74 -21.40
N PRO A 255 -6.21 41.77 -20.63
CA PRO A 255 -5.60 41.35 -19.38
C PRO A 255 -4.26 40.63 -19.63
N LEU A 256 -3.32 40.80 -18.69
CA LEU A 256 -2.14 39.95 -18.64
C LEU A 256 -2.59 38.55 -18.18
N SER A 257 -2.26 37.54 -18.98
CA SER A 257 -2.59 36.15 -18.69
C SER A 257 -1.37 35.23 -18.76
N ARG A 258 -1.41 34.17 -17.96
CA ARG A 258 -0.46 33.06 -17.96
C ARG A 258 -1.24 31.76 -18.08
N THR A 259 -0.74 30.83 -18.89
CA THR A 259 -1.38 29.54 -19.06
C THR A 259 -0.40 28.45 -18.64
N ILE A 260 -0.88 27.58 -17.75
CA ILE A 260 -0.18 26.36 -17.36
C ILE A 260 -0.99 25.16 -17.80
N VAL A 261 -0.30 24.07 -18.11
CA VAL A 261 -0.92 22.84 -18.61
C VAL A 261 -0.37 21.64 -17.85
N GLN A 262 -1.21 20.64 -17.65
CA GLN A 262 -0.86 19.36 -17.06
C GLN A 262 -1.80 18.27 -17.56
N ASP A 263 -1.26 17.08 -17.79
CA ASP A 263 -2.07 15.93 -18.21
C ASP A 263 -2.47 15.10 -16.99
N PHE A 264 -3.69 14.58 -17.03
CA PHE A 264 -4.25 13.71 -16.01
C PHE A 264 -4.76 12.43 -16.66
N ARG A 265 -4.40 11.28 -16.09
CA ARG A 265 -4.87 9.97 -16.55
C ARG A 265 -6.05 9.50 -15.73
N ILE A 266 -7.09 9.03 -16.41
CA ILE A 266 -8.22 8.33 -15.80
C ILE A 266 -7.88 6.85 -15.71
N VAL A 267 -7.84 6.32 -14.49
CA VAL A 267 -7.51 4.93 -14.19
C VAL A 267 -8.40 4.39 -13.08
N LYS A 268 -8.47 3.06 -12.97
CA LYS A 268 -8.93 2.38 -11.77
C LYS A 268 -7.72 1.83 -11.03
N ARG A 269 -7.69 1.99 -9.72
CA ARG A 269 -6.59 1.55 -8.86
C ARG A 269 -7.14 0.90 -7.59
N PRO A 270 -6.49 -0.13 -7.05
CA PRO A 270 -6.84 -0.61 -5.73
C PRO A 270 -6.53 0.51 -4.75
N GLN A 271 -7.44 0.81 -3.85
CA GLN A 271 -7.23 1.89 -2.87
C GLN A 271 -6.47 1.42 -1.63
N HIS A 272 -6.23 0.11 -1.50
CA HIS A 272 -5.68 -0.54 -0.32
C HIS A 272 -4.54 -1.48 -0.71
N ALA A 273 -3.51 -1.52 0.14
CA ALA A 273 -2.45 -2.52 0.11
C ALA A 273 -2.98 -3.88 0.58
N VAL A 274 -3.81 -3.89 1.62
CA VAL A 274 -4.51 -5.08 2.11
C VAL A 274 -5.96 -4.74 2.44
N MET A 275 -6.87 -5.62 2.05
CA MET A 275 -8.30 -5.47 2.28
C MET A 275 -8.99 -6.82 2.45
N GLY A 276 -9.87 -6.94 3.44
CA GLY A 276 -10.61 -8.17 3.65
C GLY A 276 -11.76 -8.05 4.63
N PRO A 277 -12.75 -8.95 4.57
CA PRO A 277 -13.82 -9.06 5.57
C PRO A 277 -13.38 -9.83 6.82
N SER A 278 -12.30 -10.61 6.76
CA SER A 278 -11.61 -11.17 7.93
C SER A 278 -10.77 -10.10 8.63
N ARG A 279 -10.39 -10.35 9.89
CA ARG A 279 -9.52 -9.43 10.65
C ARG A 279 -8.09 -9.44 10.11
N ILE A 280 -7.35 -8.35 10.32
CA ILE A 280 -5.99 -8.17 9.80
C ILE A 280 -5.00 -8.04 10.97
N LEU A 281 -3.91 -8.80 10.94
CA LEU A 281 -2.86 -8.79 11.97
C LEU A 281 -1.53 -8.40 11.34
N ILE A 282 -0.91 -7.34 11.87
CA ILE A 282 0.36 -6.77 11.40
C ILE A 282 1.39 -6.86 12.54
N GLY A 283 2.28 -7.84 12.43
CA GLY A 283 3.22 -8.23 13.47
C GLY A 283 4.51 -7.43 13.44
N LYS A 284 5.52 -7.94 14.14
CA LYS A 284 6.89 -7.40 14.09
C LYS A 284 7.56 -7.60 12.74
N ASN A 285 8.46 -6.69 12.40
CA ASN A 285 9.25 -6.62 11.18
C ASN A 285 8.35 -6.65 9.93
N VAL A 286 7.24 -5.89 10.01
CA VAL A 286 6.28 -5.74 8.92
C VAL A 286 6.16 -4.27 8.53
N ASP A 287 6.40 -3.97 7.26
CA ASP A 287 6.28 -2.63 6.66
C ASP A 287 5.14 -2.64 5.62
N ILE A 288 4.22 -1.69 5.77
CA ILE A 288 3.08 -1.52 4.85
C ILE A 288 3.13 -0.14 4.22
N VAL A 289 3.25 -0.11 2.90
CA VAL A 289 3.08 1.09 2.09
C VAL A 289 1.73 1.00 1.38
N GLY A 290 0.79 1.87 1.73
CA GLY A 290 -0.57 1.91 1.23
C GLY A 290 -1.63 1.72 2.33
N ASN A 291 -2.90 1.87 1.97
CA ASN A 291 -3.98 1.85 2.96
C ASN A 291 -4.35 0.42 3.40
N ILE A 292 -4.83 0.28 4.63
CA ILE A 292 -5.37 -0.97 5.19
C ILE A 292 -6.89 -0.86 5.27
N GLY A 293 -7.61 -1.83 4.71
CA GLY A 293 -9.08 -1.87 4.70
C GLY A 293 -9.64 -3.05 5.49
N ALA A 294 -10.09 -2.78 6.72
CA ALA A 294 -10.62 -3.79 7.64
C ALA A 294 -12.16 -3.86 7.58
N GLY A 295 -12.67 -4.90 6.92
CA GLY A 295 -14.10 -5.17 6.78
C GLY A 295 -14.73 -5.92 7.96
N PHE A 296 -13.93 -6.49 8.86
CA PHE A 296 -14.38 -7.26 10.01
C PHE A 296 -15.17 -6.38 11.00
N ASP A 297 -16.36 -6.83 11.39
CA ASP A 297 -17.32 -6.08 12.22
C ASP A 297 -17.80 -6.83 13.47
N ALA A 298 -17.44 -8.11 13.63
CA ALA A 298 -17.86 -8.95 14.76
C ALA A 298 -16.99 -8.73 16.02
N VAL A 299 -16.97 -7.49 16.53
CA VAL A 299 -16.05 -7.03 17.57
C VAL A 299 -16.31 -7.58 18.98
N THR A 300 -17.48 -8.18 19.21
CA THR A 300 -17.88 -8.74 20.51
C THR A 300 -17.25 -10.10 20.81
N PHE A 301 -16.68 -10.77 19.80
CA PHE A 301 -15.98 -12.03 19.99
C PHE A 301 -14.61 -11.82 20.64
N THR A 302 -14.13 -12.84 21.36
CA THR A 302 -12.75 -12.89 21.87
C THR A 302 -11.78 -12.69 20.71
N ASN A 303 -10.84 -11.75 20.83
CA ASN A 303 -9.90 -11.37 19.77
C ASN A 303 -10.55 -10.88 18.45
N GLY A 304 -11.83 -10.52 18.46
CA GLY A 304 -12.53 -9.75 17.41
C GLY A 304 -12.05 -8.31 17.16
N ASP A 305 -10.75 -8.06 17.20
CA ASP A 305 -10.17 -6.77 16.80
C ASP A 305 -10.09 -6.74 15.27
N PRO A 306 -10.68 -5.74 14.58
CA PRO A 306 -10.63 -5.69 13.12
C PRO A 306 -9.20 -5.59 12.58
N VAL A 307 -8.33 -4.88 13.31
CA VAL A 307 -6.89 -4.78 13.06
C VAL A 307 -6.15 -4.92 14.38
N VAL A 308 -5.02 -5.64 14.36
CA VAL A 308 -3.99 -5.57 15.41
C VAL A 308 -2.65 -5.24 14.75
N ILE A 309 -1.97 -4.19 15.22
CA ILE A 309 -0.63 -3.78 14.78
C ILE A 309 0.28 -3.80 16.00
N LYS A 310 1.45 -4.46 15.87
CA LYS A 310 2.48 -4.52 16.91
C LYS A 310 3.62 -3.55 16.62
N SER A 311 4.21 -3.02 17.70
CA SER A 311 5.49 -2.31 17.67
C SER A 311 6.61 -3.23 17.16
N ASP A 312 7.48 -2.69 16.30
CA ASP A 312 8.68 -3.39 15.86
C ASP A 312 9.77 -3.40 16.93
N PHE A 313 9.77 -2.41 17.83
CA PHE A 313 10.82 -2.20 18.83
C PHE A 313 10.54 -2.86 20.18
N TYR A 314 9.27 -3.03 20.55
CA TYR A 314 8.88 -3.60 21.85
C TYR A 314 9.25 -5.07 21.99
N GLY A 315 10.02 -5.46 23.00
CA GLY A 315 10.51 -6.82 23.27
C GLY A 315 11.92 -7.08 22.76
N ILE A 316 12.62 -6.05 22.27
CA ILE A 316 14.05 -6.12 21.91
C ILE A 316 14.93 -5.97 23.16
N ASP A 317 14.66 -4.95 23.98
CA ASP A 317 15.40 -4.63 25.20
C ASP A 317 14.44 -4.21 26.31
N SER A 318 14.66 -4.71 27.54
CA SER A 318 13.73 -4.48 28.65
C SER A 318 13.65 -3.03 29.12
N THR A 319 14.71 -2.25 28.94
CA THR A 319 14.73 -0.80 29.27
C THR A 319 14.06 -0.01 28.15
N LEU A 320 14.26 -0.40 26.89
CA LEU A 320 13.49 0.15 25.77
C LEU A 320 11.98 -0.10 25.96
N ASP A 321 11.59 -1.29 26.41
CA ASP A 321 10.17 -1.64 26.65
C ASP A 321 9.51 -0.73 27.69
N GLN A 322 10.24 -0.35 28.75
CA GLN A 322 9.74 0.61 29.74
C GLN A 322 9.51 1.99 29.11
N LYS A 323 10.46 2.48 28.30
CA LYS A 323 10.35 3.75 27.58
C LYS A 323 9.16 3.73 26.61
N LEU A 324 9.00 2.66 25.83
CA LEU A 324 7.88 2.48 24.90
C LEU A 324 6.53 2.36 25.63
N THR A 325 6.49 1.66 26.78
CA THR A 325 5.27 1.57 27.61
C THR A 325 4.80 2.96 28.04
N ASP A 326 5.71 3.84 28.45
CA ASP A 326 5.35 5.21 28.81
C ASP A 326 4.87 6.03 27.61
N LEU A 327 5.51 5.88 26.44
CA LEU A 327 5.05 6.49 25.20
C LEU A 327 3.61 6.04 24.84
N PHE A 328 3.36 4.72 24.86
CA PHE A 328 2.05 4.17 24.51
C PHE A 328 0.95 4.59 25.50
N ASN A 329 1.29 4.77 26.78
CA ASN A 329 0.37 5.36 27.75
C ASN A 329 0.04 6.82 27.41
N GLY A 330 1.03 7.59 26.97
CA GLY A 330 0.86 8.97 26.47
C GLY A 330 -0.04 9.03 25.23
N ILE A 331 0.26 8.22 24.21
CA ILE A 331 -0.54 8.10 22.97
C ILE A 331 -1.99 7.75 23.30
N LYS A 332 -2.21 6.70 24.10
CA LYS A 332 -3.56 6.24 24.47
C LYS A 332 -4.44 7.36 25.05
N GLN A 333 -3.84 8.31 25.77
CA GLN A 333 -4.56 9.37 26.46
C GLN A 333 -4.65 10.68 25.68
N TYR A 334 -3.61 11.03 24.91
CA TYR A 334 -3.44 12.37 24.36
C TYR A 334 -3.39 12.46 22.83
N ASP A 335 -3.24 11.34 22.12
CA ASP A 335 -3.33 11.31 20.64
C ASP A 335 -4.75 11.65 20.18
N VAL A 336 -4.88 12.73 19.43
CA VAL A 336 -6.18 13.27 18.99
C VAL A 336 -6.57 12.78 17.59
N ASP A 337 -5.61 12.50 16.72
CA ASP A 337 -5.88 12.12 15.32
C ASP A 337 -5.62 10.63 15.01
N GLY A 338 -5.15 9.88 16.01
CA GLY A 338 -5.01 8.42 15.94
C GLY A 338 -3.90 7.99 15.00
N ASP A 339 -2.88 8.83 14.83
CA ASP A 339 -1.71 8.56 14.01
C ASP A 339 -0.60 7.81 14.79
N ASN A 340 -0.84 7.56 16.09
CA ASN A 340 0.06 6.91 17.03
C ASN A 340 1.38 7.65 17.25
N ARG A 341 1.35 8.98 17.14
CA ARG A 341 2.49 9.86 17.38
C ARG A 341 2.04 11.04 18.23
N LEU A 342 2.99 11.68 18.91
CA LEU A 342 2.72 12.86 19.72
C LEU A 342 3.41 14.08 19.14
N ARG A 343 2.65 15.08 18.70
CA ARG A 343 3.23 16.34 18.20
C ARG A 343 3.84 17.15 19.34
N VAL A 344 5.12 17.50 19.20
CA VAL A 344 5.90 18.24 20.22
C VAL A 344 5.27 19.60 20.57
N ASN A 345 4.70 20.28 19.56
CA ASN A 345 4.15 21.63 19.71
C ASN A 345 2.61 21.67 19.84
N HIS A 346 1.93 20.53 19.81
CA HIS A 346 0.46 20.50 19.89
C HIS A 346 0.00 20.65 21.35
N PRO A 347 -0.95 21.55 21.67
CA PRO A 347 -1.31 21.89 23.04
C PRO A 347 -1.84 20.72 23.88
N VAL A 348 -2.43 19.70 23.23
CA VAL A 348 -2.97 18.51 23.89
C VAL A 348 -1.93 17.38 23.91
N GLU A 349 -1.40 17.00 22.75
CA GLU A 349 -0.51 15.83 22.61
C GLU A 349 0.81 15.98 23.36
N ARG A 350 1.38 17.19 23.42
CA ARG A 350 2.63 17.43 24.14
C ARG A 350 2.55 17.07 25.63
N GLN A 351 1.35 17.00 26.20
CA GLN A 351 1.13 16.60 27.59
C GLN A 351 1.33 15.09 27.79
N GLY A 352 1.20 14.30 26.73
CA GLY A 352 1.47 12.86 26.74
C GLY A 352 2.94 12.51 26.61
N ILE A 353 3.83 13.46 26.28
CA ILE A 353 5.27 13.22 26.15
C ILE A 353 5.88 13.14 27.56
N PRO A 354 6.49 12.00 27.96
CA PRO A 354 7.09 11.87 29.27
C PRO A 354 8.29 12.84 29.46
N PRO A 355 8.57 13.27 30.70
CA PRO A 355 9.61 14.27 30.96
C PRO A 355 11.02 13.74 30.67
N SER A 356 11.87 14.58 30.10
CA SER A 356 13.28 14.25 29.78
C SER A 356 14.14 13.91 31.01
N THR A 357 13.68 14.30 32.21
CA THR A 357 14.35 14.01 33.48
C THR A 357 14.09 12.61 34.01
N LYS A 358 13.25 11.81 33.35
CA LYS A 358 13.01 10.42 33.77
C LYS A 358 14.26 9.59 33.52
N ASP A 359 14.69 8.89 34.57
CA ASP A 359 15.88 8.05 34.60
C ASP A 359 15.43 6.58 34.60
N TYR A 360 15.67 5.87 33.49
CA TYR A 360 15.30 4.46 33.33
C TYR A 360 16.45 3.52 33.70
N ASN A 361 17.68 4.02 33.77
CA ASN A 361 18.88 3.21 34.04
C ASN A 361 19.36 3.32 35.50
N ASN A 362 18.77 4.24 36.28
CA ASN A 362 19.09 4.58 37.67
C ASN A 362 20.53 5.09 37.89
N ASP A 363 21.10 5.78 36.91
CA ASP A 363 22.43 6.41 36.99
C ASP A 363 22.41 7.81 37.65
N GLY A 364 21.22 8.34 37.95
CA GLY A 364 21.01 9.65 38.57
C GLY A 364 20.89 10.80 37.56
N THR A 365 20.88 10.52 36.26
CA THR A 365 20.72 11.48 35.17
C THR A 365 19.48 11.15 34.35
N GLY A 366 18.74 12.17 33.89
CA GLY A 366 17.63 11.95 32.97
C GLY A 366 18.12 11.43 31.62
N ASP A 367 17.46 10.40 31.09
CA ASP A 367 17.87 9.74 29.84
C ASP A 367 17.54 10.56 28.58
N ASN A 368 16.69 11.60 28.69
CA ASN A 368 16.16 12.34 27.54
C ASN A 368 15.54 11.43 26.46
N ALA A 369 14.89 10.33 26.87
CA ALA A 369 14.43 9.25 25.99
C ALA A 369 13.35 9.63 24.95
N PHE A 370 12.76 10.82 25.06
CA PHE A 370 11.64 11.29 24.23
C PHE A 370 11.98 12.58 23.49
N ALA A 371 13.23 12.72 23.06
CA ALA A 371 13.64 13.80 22.17
C ALA A 371 13.28 13.45 20.72
N ASP A 372 12.81 14.45 19.97
CA ASP A 372 12.55 14.34 18.53
C ASP A 372 13.88 14.15 17.80
N SER A 373 14.25 12.88 17.58
CA SER A 373 15.57 12.50 17.03
C SER A 373 15.56 12.60 15.52
N THR A 374 14.39 12.44 14.91
CA THR A 374 14.20 12.56 13.46
C THR A 374 14.06 14.02 13.01
N GLY A 375 13.66 14.91 13.90
CA GLY A 375 13.41 16.33 13.62
C GLY A 375 12.13 16.56 12.82
N ASP A 376 11.19 15.61 12.83
CA ASP A 376 9.95 15.68 12.05
C ASP A 376 8.79 16.39 12.78
N GLY A 377 9.01 16.78 14.04
CA GLY A 377 8.05 17.48 14.90
C GLY A 377 7.11 16.55 15.67
N TYR A 378 7.30 15.24 15.56
CA TYR A 378 6.59 14.20 16.28
C TYR A 378 7.52 13.44 17.22
N ILE A 379 6.94 12.79 18.22
CA ILE A 379 7.59 11.76 19.02
C ILE A 379 6.85 10.46 18.79
N ASP A 380 7.57 9.46 18.30
CA ASP A 380 7.05 8.10 18.13
C ASP A 380 8.04 7.02 18.61
N GLU A 381 7.70 5.75 18.39
CA GLU A 381 8.54 4.64 18.84
C GLU A 381 9.93 4.62 18.16
N PHE A 382 10.07 5.21 16.98
CA PHE A 382 11.32 5.30 16.25
C PHE A 382 12.25 6.33 16.88
N ASP A 383 11.72 7.48 17.32
CA ASP A 383 12.52 8.44 18.10
C ASP A 383 13.02 7.82 19.41
N VAL A 384 12.17 7.06 20.10
CA VAL A 384 12.56 6.38 21.35
C VAL A 384 13.62 5.30 21.08
N PHE A 385 13.51 4.57 19.98
CA PHE A 385 14.53 3.61 19.53
C PHE A 385 15.86 4.32 19.23
N MET A 386 15.84 5.41 18.47
CA MET A 386 17.03 6.20 18.12
C MET A 386 17.73 6.72 19.38
N ASN A 387 17.00 7.37 20.29
CA ASN A 387 17.53 7.84 21.57
C ASN A 387 18.08 6.72 22.47
N HIS A 388 17.63 5.48 22.29
CA HIS A 388 18.09 4.34 23.07
C HIS A 388 19.42 3.78 22.55
N TYR A 389 19.57 3.63 21.22
CA TYR A 389 20.73 2.98 20.62
C TYR A 389 21.82 3.94 20.14
N ASP A 390 21.51 5.23 19.91
CA ASP A 390 22.52 6.26 19.61
C ASP A 390 23.28 6.62 20.91
N THR A 391 24.20 5.75 21.29
CA THR A 391 24.97 5.86 22.54
C THR A 391 25.96 7.01 22.52
N ASN A 392 26.40 7.41 21.33
CA ASN A 392 27.43 8.43 21.13
C ASN A 392 26.83 9.84 20.84
N ARG A 393 25.52 9.91 20.60
CA ARG A 393 24.71 11.12 20.34
C ARG A 393 25.11 11.87 19.08
N ASP A 394 25.49 11.15 18.02
CA ASP A 394 25.78 11.74 16.70
C ASP A 394 24.56 11.76 15.76
N GLY A 395 23.40 11.30 16.23
CA GLY A 395 22.15 11.23 15.50
C GLY A 395 22.05 10.00 14.60
N LYS A 396 22.91 9.00 14.79
CA LYS A 396 22.96 7.77 13.98
C LYS A 396 23.02 6.55 14.87
N VAL A 397 22.47 5.46 14.35
CA VAL A 397 22.61 4.13 14.94
C VAL A 397 23.31 3.24 13.94
N VAL A 398 24.57 2.91 14.22
CA VAL A 398 25.38 2.07 13.31
C VAL A 398 24.90 0.62 13.34
N LEU A 399 24.70 0.04 12.16
CA LEU A 399 24.24 -1.33 12.01
C LEU A 399 25.35 -2.37 12.22
N SER A 400 24.98 -3.65 12.28
CA SER A 400 25.94 -4.75 12.37
C SER A 400 26.94 -4.76 11.21
N SER A 401 28.13 -5.34 11.44
CA SER A 401 29.18 -5.44 10.43
C SER A 401 28.74 -6.16 9.14
N ARG A 402 27.73 -7.02 9.24
CA ARG A 402 27.11 -7.69 8.09
C ARG A 402 26.34 -6.71 7.21
N LEU A 403 25.63 -5.75 7.83
CA LEU A 403 24.79 -4.77 7.13
C LEU A 403 25.57 -3.55 6.64
N THR A 404 26.66 -3.19 7.32
CA THR A 404 27.56 -2.09 6.93
C THR A 404 28.59 -2.50 5.88
N GLN A 405 28.78 -3.79 5.64
CA GLN A 405 29.71 -4.27 4.62
C GLN A 405 29.35 -3.71 3.23
N GLY A 406 30.29 -3.01 2.59
CA GLY A 406 30.10 -2.39 1.28
C GLY A 406 29.33 -1.07 1.31
N THR A 407 28.98 -0.55 2.48
CA THR A 407 28.33 0.77 2.64
C THR A 407 29.33 1.83 3.11
N PRO A 408 28.99 3.13 3.05
CA PRO A 408 29.82 4.21 3.60
C PRO A 408 30.19 4.04 5.08
N SER A 409 29.39 3.26 5.82
CA SER A 409 29.51 3.08 7.27
C SER A 409 30.27 1.82 7.68
N GLN A 410 30.90 1.09 6.74
CA GLN A 410 31.59 -0.19 6.98
C GLN A 410 32.62 -0.18 8.12
N ASN A 411 33.27 0.96 8.36
CA ASN A 411 34.35 1.07 9.36
C ASN A 411 33.90 1.65 10.71
N LEU A 412 32.59 1.88 10.88
CA LEU A 412 32.02 2.35 12.13
C LEU A 412 31.75 1.18 13.08
N SER A 413 31.73 1.46 14.38
CA SER A 413 31.42 0.45 15.40
C SER A 413 29.91 0.27 15.50
N ALA A 414 29.44 -0.97 15.45
CA ALA A 414 28.00 -1.27 15.51
C ALA A 414 27.39 -0.89 16.86
N GLU A 415 26.21 -0.27 16.83
CA GLU A 415 25.41 0.11 17.99
C GLU A 415 24.14 -0.76 18.10
N PHE A 416 23.61 -1.24 16.96
CA PHE A 416 22.46 -2.13 16.94
C PHE A 416 22.75 -3.45 16.21
N THR A 417 22.70 -4.55 16.98
CA THR A 417 22.92 -5.92 16.47
C THR A 417 21.88 -6.92 16.97
N ALA A 418 20.82 -6.46 17.65
CA ALA A 418 19.83 -7.33 18.28
C ALA A 418 18.83 -7.92 17.28
N ASP A 419 18.49 -7.18 16.23
CA ASP A 419 17.62 -7.65 15.13
C ASP A 419 18.10 -7.09 13.77
N ASP A 420 18.91 -7.90 13.10
CA ASP A 420 19.46 -7.62 11.78
C ASP A 420 18.39 -7.60 10.66
N ASP A 421 17.27 -8.31 10.85
CA ASP A 421 16.18 -8.32 9.89
C ASP A 421 15.39 -7.00 9.97
N LEU A 422 15.12 -6.50 11.18
CA LEU A 422 14.51 -5.18 11.40
C LEU A 422 15.42 -4.05 10.90
N ALA A 423 16.70 -4.09 11.25
CA ALA A 423 17.67 -3.10 10.80
C ALA A 423 17.68 -2.95 9.28
N PHE A 424 17.71 -4.09 8.57
CA PHE A 424 17.64 -4.10 7.11
C PHE A 424 16.30 -3.57 6.60
N LEU A 425 15.18 -3.92 7.24
CA LEU A 425 13.84 -3.43 6.83
C LEU A 425 13.77 -1.91 6.83
N ILE A 426 14.37 -1.26 7.84
CA ILE A 426 14.40 0.20 8.01
C ILE A 426 15.33 0.86 6.98
N ASP A 427 16.62 0.48 6.98
CA ASP A 427 17.67 1.04 6.10
C ASP A 427 17.38 0.81 4.61
N SER A 428 16.74 -0.33 4.28
CA SER A 428 16.30 -0.64 2.91
C SER A 428 14.86 -0.21 2.61
N GLY A 429 14.24 0.58 3.50
CA GLY A 429 12.92 1.16 3.34
C GLY A 429 12.90 2.27 2.29
N ASN A 430 11.76 2.41 1.59
CA ASN A 430 11.49 3.47 0.60
C ASN A 430 12.68 3.80 -0.32
N ALA A 431 13.00 2.90 -1.26
CA ALA A 431 14.24 3.00 -2.03
C ALA A 431 14.38 4.29 -2.86
N ASP A 432 13.33 4.75 -3.54
CA ASP A 432 13.34 5.97 -4.41
C ASP A 432 13.16 7.24 -3.56
N ARG A 433 14.23 7.63 -2.85
CA ARG A 433 14.19 8.75 -1.88
C ARG A 433 14.21 10.10 -2.58
N ASN A 434 14.87 10.21 -3.74
CA ASN A 434 14.90 11.44 -4.53
C ASN A 434 13.71 11.60 -5.51
N LYS A 435 12.87 10.56 -5.67
CA LYS A 435 11.66 10.52 -6.52
C LYS A 435 11.95 10.71 -8.00
N ASN A 436 13.11 10.27 -8.48
CA ASN A 436 13.49 10.34 -9.88
C ASN A 436 13.04 9.10 -10.68
N GLY A 437 12.51 8.06 -10.01
CA GLY A 437 12.03 6.81 -10.61
C GLY A 437 13.09 5.74 -10.83
N LEU A 438 14.34 5.97 -10.44
CA LEU A 438 15.44 5.01 -10.42
C LEU A 438 15.77 4.71 -8.95
N SER A 439 15.67 3.46 -8.53
CA SER A 439 15.96 3.09 -7.14
C SER A 439 16.23 1.61 -6.98
N GLY A 440 16.77 1.21 -5.83
CA GLY A 440 17.04 -0.17 -5.51
C GLY A 440 18.42 -0.61 -5.99
N TYR A 441 18.52 -1.84 -6.49
CA TYR A 441 19.79 -2.48 -6.80
C TYR A 441 19.66 -3.46 -7.97
N SER A 442 20.79 -3.79 -8.59
CA SER A 442 20.82 -4.79 -9.66
C SER A 442 20.54 -6.18 -9.09
N ASP A 443 19.43 -6.78 -9.51
CA ASP A 443 19.03 -8.15 -9.14
C ASP A 443 18.73 -8.99 -10.39
N PRO A 444 19.74 -9.49 -11.11
CA PRO A 444 19.53 -10.30 -12.30
C PRO A 444 18.88 -11.65 -12.01
N GLN A 445 18.87 -12.10 -10.75
CA GLN A 445 18.31 -13.39 -10.35
C GLN A 445 16.83 -13.30 -9.91
N ASP A 446 16.27 -12.08 -9.87
CA ASP A 446 14.95 -11.72 -9.32
C ASP A 446 14.71 -12.42 -7.98
N ASN A 447 15.75 -12.44 -7.13
CA ASN A 447 15.73 -13.13 -5.84
C ASN A 447 15.61 -12.18 -4.66
N ASN A 448 15.53 -10.87 -4.89
CA ASN A 448 15.44 -9.79 -3.93
C ASN A 448 16.43 -9.94 -2.76
N ARG A 449 17.67 -10.36 -3.04
CA ARG A 449 18.77 -10.42 -2.07
C ARG A 449 19.87 -9.44 -2.44
N ILE A 450 20.26 -8.64 -1.46
CA ILE A 450 21.42 -7.74 -1.53
C ILE A 450 22.61 -8.42 -0.87
N GLY A 451 23.75 -8.48 -1.57
CA GLY A 451 25.04 -8.90 -1.03
C GLY A 451 26.06 -7.76 -1.03
N GLY A 452 27.23 -7.98 -0.42
CA GLY A 452 28.28 -6.95 -0.30
C GLY A 452 28.92 -6.48 -1.61
N THR A 453 28.61 -7.11 -2.75
CA THR A 453 29.09 -6.73 -4.09
C THR A 453 27.96 -6.23 -5.01
N THR A 454 26.74 -6.10 -4.50
CA THR A 454 25.58 -5.69 -5.30
C THR A 454 25.65 -4.19 -5.59
N SER A 455 25.53 -3.80 -6.86
CA SER A 455 25.51 -2.39 -7.27
C SER A 455 24.12 -1.77 -7.09
N LEU A 456 24.05 -0.61 -6.42
CA LEU A 456 22.85 0.21 -6.36
C LEU A 456 22.49 0.76 -7.75
N LEU A 457 21.20 0.86 -8.04
CA LEU A 457 20.71 1.44 -9.30
C LEU A 457 20.76 2.97 -9.28
N ASP A 458 20.60 3.57 -8.10
CA ASP A 458 20.77 5.00 -7.86
C ASP A 458 21.64 5.21 -6.61
N ILE A 459 22.82 5.82 -6.80
CA ILE A 459 23.77 6.11 -5.71
C ILE A 459 23.38 7.39 -4.95
N ASP A 460 22.57 8.26 -5.55
CA ASP A 460 22.11 9.49 -4.88
C ASP A 460 21.07 9.15 -3.81
N ASP A 461 20.30 8.07 -3.97
CA ASP A 461 19.43 7.55 -2.90
C ASP A 461 20.23 7.11 -1.67
N GLN A 462 21.45 6.58 -1.83
CA GLN A 462 22.31 6.23 -0.70
C GLN A 462 22.73 7.46 0.11
N ARG A 463 22.91 8.62 -0.53
CA ARG A 463 23.21 9.88 0.18
C ARG A 463 22.01 10.37 1.00
N LEU A 464 20.82 9.99 0.55
CA LEU A 464 19.55 10.20 1.24
C LEU A 464 19.23 9.05 2.22
N GLY A 465 20.22 8.21 2.54
CA GLY A 465 20.19 7.19 3.60
C GLY A 465 19.76 5.79 3.15
N TYR A 466 19.48 5.55 1.87
CA TYR A 466 19.11 4.20 1.43
C TYR A 466 20.33 3.28 1.43
N ARG A 467 20.32 2.22 2.25
CA ARG A 467 21.43 1.24 2.29
C ARG A 467 22.78 1.91 2.57
N ASP A 468 22.82 2.84 3.53
CA ASP A 468 24.05 3.52 3.92
C ASP A 468 24.71 2.89 5.16
N GLY A 469 24.04 1.94 5.80
CA GLY A 469 24.54 1.15 6.92
C GLY A 469 24.39 1.82 8.29
N VAL A 470 23.67 2.93 8.36
CA VAL A 470 23.19 3.50 9.62
C VAL A 470 21.67 3.58 9.59
N ILE A 471 21.07 3.70 10.76
CA ILE A 471 19.70 4.19 10.88
C ILE A 471 19.79 5.63 11.37
N ASP A 472 19.16 6.57 10.66
CA ASP A 472 19.08 7.98 11.04
C ASP A 472 17.75 8.63 10.61
N ALA A 473 17.65 9.95 10.77
CA ALA A 473 16.47 10.73 10.38
C ALA A 473 16.05 10.54 8.91
N LYS A 474 16.93 10.07 8.03
CA LYS A 474 16.67 9.90 6.60
C LYS A 474 15.96 8.60 6.26
N ASP A 475 15.93 7.60 7.13
CA ASP A 475 15.24 6.31 6.88
C ASP A 475 13.72 6.42 6.93
N GLN A 476 13.22 7.55 7.45
CA GLN A 476 11.81 7.94 7.41
C GLN A 476 10.87 6.89 8.01
N TYR A 477 11.30 5.98 8.89
CA TYR A 477 10.52 4.80 9.30
C TYR A 477 9.04 5.12 9.59
N ALA A 478 8.16 4.25 9.11
CA ALA A 478 6.76 4.26 9.47
C ALA A 478 6.23 2.83 9.42
N LYS A 479 5.45 2.43 10.44
CA LYS A 479 4.85 1.09 10.47
C LYS A 479 3.84 0.91 9.35
N VAL A 480 3.02 1.94 9.13
CA VAL A 480 2.05 2.03 8.04
C VAL A 480 2.19 3.38 7.36
N ARG A 481 2.64 3.40 6.10
CA ARG A 481 2.56 4.58 5.22
C ARG A 481 1.26 4.57 4.45
N GLY A 482 0.20 5.00 5.11
CA GLY A 482 -1.15 5.00 4.57
C GLY A 482 -2.13 5.32 5.67
N ARG A 483 -3.40 5.04 5.41
CA ARG A 483 -4.45 5.14 6.43
C ARG A 483 -5.06 3.77 6.72
N VAL A 484 -5.66 3.65 7.90
CA VAL A 484 -6.43 2.46 8.29
C VAL A 484 -7.92 2.79 8.24
N VAL A 485 -8.67 2.03 7.45
CA VAL A 485 -10.09 2.24 7.18
C VAL A 485 -10.88 1.06 7.75
N PHE A 486 -11.90 1.33 8.55
CA PHE A 486 -12.68 0.33 9.28
C PHE A 486 -14.16 0.39 8.92
N ARG A 487 -14.78 -0.79 8.77
CA ARG A 487 -16.24 -0.91 8.68
C ARG A 487 -16.92 -0.64 10.03
N THR A 488 -16.32 -1.13 11.11
CA THR A 488 -16.87 -0.92 12.47
C THR A 488 -16.72 0.54 12.93
N SER A 489 -17.56 0.93 13.89
CA SER A 489 -17.42 2.22 14.56
C SER A 489 -16.38 2.15 15.68
N GLN A 490 -15.67 3.25 15.93
CA GLN A 490 -14.71 3.34 17.03
C GLN A 490 -15.34 3.03 18.39
N ASN A 491 -16.55 3.53 18.63
CA ASN A 491 -17.24 3.34 19.91
C ASN A 491 -17.61 1.86 20.17
N ALA A 492 -18.09 1.15 19.14
CA ALA A 492 -18.44 -0.27 19.27
C ALA A 492 -17.20 -1.11 19.60
N TRP A 493 -16.09 -0.88 18.89
CA TRP A 493 -14.84 -1.58 19.14
C TRP A 493 -14.24 -1.24 20.51
N ALA A 494 -14.15 0.04 20.86
CA ALA A 494 -13.64 0.48 22.16
C ALA A 494 -14.45 -0.13 23.31
N THR A 495 -15.78 -0.14 23.21
CA THR A 495 -16.67 -0.74 24.23
C THR A 495 -16.39 -2.23 24.39
N ALA A 496 -16.22 -2.96 23.29
CA ALA A 496 -15.89 -4.39 23.31
C ALA A 496 -14.50 -4.69 23.92
N ARG A 497 -13.63 -3.68 24.06
CA ARG A 497 -12.25 -3.77 24.56
C ARG A 497 -11.95 -2.99 25.82
N GLY A 498 -12.98 -2.59 26.57
CA GLY A 498 -12.80 -1.93 27.87
C GLY A 498 -12.42 -0.46 27.78
N GLY A 499 -12.70 0.21 26.66
CA GLY A 499 -12.76 1.67 26.55
C GLY A 499 -11.78 2.34 25.59
N SER A 500 -10.86 1.62 24.95
CA SER A 500 -9.93 2.20 23.96
C SER A 500 -9.51 1.20 22.90
N VAL A 501 -9.24 1.70 21.69
CA VAL A 501 -8.72 0.93 20.54
C VAL A 501 -7.20 1.09 20.35
N SER A 502 -6.61 2.13 20.94
CA SER A 502 -5.18 2.46 20.79
C SER A 502 -4.21 1.31 21.11
N PRO A 503 -4.45 0.45 22.13
CA PRO A 503 -3.54 -0.67 22.43
C PRO A 503 -3.37 -1.68 21.28
N PHE A 504 -4.29 -1.71 20.32
CA PHE A 504 -4.27 -2.64 19.19
C PHE A 504 -3.68 -2.03 17.92
N MET A 505 -3.33 -0.75 17.93
CA MET A 505 -2.71 -0.08 16.79
C MET A 505 -1.39 0.50 17.28
N GLN A 506 -0.34 -0.30 17.39
CA GLN A 506 0.98 0.18 17.79
C GLN A 506 1.84 0.53 16.58
N GLY A 507 2.66 1.56 16.73
CA GLY A 507 3.57 2.07 15.70
C GLY A 507 2.97 3.17 14.83
N PRO A 508 3.82 4.03 14.24
CA PRO A 508 3.40 5.25 13.56
C PRO A 508 2.62 4.96 12.27
N ILE A 509 1.48 5.63 12.14
CA ILE A 509 0.63 5.59 10.95
C ILE A 509 0.75 6.94 10.24
N VAL A 510 1.41 6.95 9.09
CA VAL A 510 1.68 8.18 8.32
C VAL A 510 0.79 8.22 7.09
N PRO A 511 -0.36 8.91 7.12
CA PRO A 511 -1.24 9.02 5.98
C PRO A 511 -0.68 9.99 4.92
N GLY A 512 -1.22 9.92 3.70
CA GLY A 512 -0.94 10.93 2.67
C GLY A 512 -1.39 12.33 3.10
N ALA A 513 -0.76 13.36 2.54
CA ALA A 513 -1.03 14.76 2.89
C ALA A 513 -2.54 15.10 2.85
N GLY A 514 -3.04 15.73 3.92
CA GLY A 514 -4.45 16.13 4.04
C GLY A 514 -5.44 14.99 4.31
N ARG A 515 -4.95 13.79 4.69
CA ARG A 515 -5.79 12.63 5.03
C ARG A 515 -5.65 12.30 6.52
N SER A 516 -6.73 11.78 7.11
CA SER A 516 -6.69 11.22 8.46
C SER A 516 -5.98 9.86 8.48
N ALA A 517 -5.28 9.57 9.57
CA ALA A 517 -4.62 8.28 9.81
C ALA A 517 -5.63 7.14 9.92
N THR A 518 -6.76 7.39 10.58
CA THR A 518 -7.86 6.42 10.71
C THR A 518 -9.17 6.94 10.11
N GLN A 519 -10.03 6.02 9.67
CA GLN A 519 -11.44 6.27 9.35
C GLN A 519 -12.30 5.11 9.82
N PHE A 520 -13.24 5.40 10.70
CA PHE A 520 -14.25 4.45 11.17
C PHE A 520 -15.56 4.59 10.40
N SER A 521 -16.42 3.58 10.50
CA SER A 521 -17.75 3.57 9.86
C SER A 521 -17.71 3.83 8.35
N ALA A 522 -16.72 3.26 7.66
CA ALA A 522 -16.59 3.40 6.22
C ALA A 522 -17.74 2.70 5.47
N ASP A 523 -18.21 3.33 4.39
CA ASP A 523 -19.28 2.80 3.54
C ASP A 523 -18.75 1.78 2.52
N GLN A 524 -19.64 1.19 1.72
CA GLN A 524 -19.29 0.24 0.66
C GLN A 524 -18.47 0.85 -0.50
N ASN A 525 -18.38 2.17 -0.59
CA ASN A 525 -17.57 2.81 -1.64
C ASN A 525 -16.11 2.93 -1.20
N ALA A 526 -15.88 3.21 0.09
CA ALA A 526 -14.56 3.19 0.70
C ALA A 526 -14.09 1.77 0.99
N LEU A 527 -14.98 0.88 1.46
CA LEU A 527 -14.71 -0.53 1.69
C LEU A 527 -15.74 -1.41 0.96
N PRO A 528 -15.57 -1.72 -0.34
CA PRO A 528 -16.44 -2.67 -1.03
C PRO A 528 -16.47 -4.04 -0.35
N ASP A 529 -17.61 -4.72 -0.45
CA ASP A 529 -17.76 -6.10 0.00
C ASP A 529 -17.06 -7.00 -1.01
N LEU A 530 -16.03 -7.73 -0.55
CA LEU A 530 -15.30 -8.69 -1.36
C LEU A 530 -15.85 -10.08 -1.10
N THR A 531 -16.38 -10.71 -2.14
CA THR A 531 -16.90 -12.08 -2.12
C THR A 531 -16.15 -12.94 -3.13
N ASP A 532 -16.34 -14.25 -3.04
CA ASP A 532 -15.85 -15.22 -4.01
C ASP A 532 -16.38 -14.96 -5.43
N SER A 533 -17.64 -14.54 -5.55
CA SER A 533 -18.28 -14.21 -6.83
C SER A 533 -17.72 -12.94 -7.49
N THR A 534 -17.14 -12.03 -6.70
CA THR A 534 -16.58 -10.75 -7.18
C THR A 534 -15.51 -10.96 -8.27
N PHE A 535 -14.78 -12.08 -8.23
CA PHE A 535 -13.63 -12.34 -9.10
C PHE A 535 -13.88 -13.37 -10.20
N THR A 536 -15.13 -13.80 -10.40
CA THR A 536 -15.47 -14.89 -11.34
C THR A 536 -14.92 -14.65 -12.75
N ASN A 537 -15.20 -13.47 -13.32
CA ASN A 537 -14.78 -13.15 -14.69
C ASN A 537 -13.25 -13.10 -14.83
N ALA A 538 -12.56 -12.45 -13.89
CA ALA A 538 -11.10 -12.37 -13.91
C ALA A 538 -10.43 -13.75 -13.74
N ARG A 539 -10.97 -14.57 -12.84
CA ARG A 539 -10.53 -15.96 -12.65
C ARG A 539 -10.74 -16.78 -13.92
N ASP A 540 -11.88 -16.68 -14.57
CA ASP A 540 -12.19 -17.46 -15.76
C ASP A 540 -11.28 -17.09 -16.93
N SER A 541 -11.01 -15.79 -17.12
CA SER A 541 -10.03 -15.30 -18.09
C SER A 541 -8.66 -15.93 -17.89
N LEU A 542 -8.14 -15.96 -16.65
CA LEU A 542 -6.87 -16.62 -16.33
C LEU A 542 -6.95 -18.15 -16.51
N THR A 543 -7.99 -18.78 -16.00
CA THR A 543 -8.16 -20.24 -16.01
C THR A 543 -8.21 -20.79 -17.43
N ASN A 544 -8.76 -20.03 -18.38
CA ASN A 544 -8.81 -20.42 -19.79
C ASN A 544 -7.41 -20.50 -20.44
N LEU A 545 -6.42 -19.80 -19.88
CA LEU A 545 -5.02 -19.83 -20.36
C LEU A 545 -4.23 -21.04 -19.85
N ALA A 546 -4.78 -21.84 -18.93
CA ALA A 546 -4.18 -23.11 -18.52
C ALA A 546 -4.48 -24.21 -19.57
N ASP A 547 -4.13 -23.97 -20.83
CA ASP A 547 -4.51 -24.76 -22.02
C ASP A 547 -3.45 -25.76 -22.51
N GLY A 548 -2.40 -25.99 -21.71
CA GLY A 548 -1.31 -26.90 -22.03
C GLY A 548 -1.71 -28.39 -21.97
N ALA A 549 -0.72 -29.26 -22.21
CA ALA A 549 -0.91 -30.70 -22.08
C ALA A 549 -1.37 -31.08 -20.66
N SER A 550 -2.07 -32.22 -20.50
CA SER A 550 -2.53 -32.65 -19.17
C SER A 550 -1.37 -32.80 -18.19
N PHE A 551 -1.64 -32.60 -16.90
CA PHE A 551 -0.62 -32.68 -15.85
C PHE A 551 0.15 -34.01 -15.91
N GLU A 552 -0.54 -35.13 -16.04
CA GLU A 552 0.06 -36.46 -16.14
C GLU A 552 0.92 -36.61 -17.40
N GLN A 553 0.49 -36.05 -18.54
CA GLN A 553 1.29 -36.07 -19.76
C GLN A 553 2.59 -35.28 -19.58
N GLN A 554 2.54 -34.13 -18.91
CA GLN A 554 3.73 -33.32 -18.61
C GLN A 554 4.68 -34.05 -17.64
N VAL A 555 4.16 -34.74 -16.63
CA VAL A 555 4.97 -35.57 -15.72
C VAL A 555 5.62 -36.73 -16.47
N ALA A 556 4.84 -37.51 -17.22
CA ALA A 556 5.31 -38.70 -17.94
C ALA A 556 6.42 -38.35 -18.95
N THR A 557 6.21 -37.28 -19.73
CA THR A 557 7.20 -36.78 -20.70
C THR A 557 8.53 -36.45 -20.03
N GLN A 558 8.49 -35.81 -18.85
CA GLN A 558 9.69 -35.40 -18.13
C GLN A 558 10.43 -36.54 -17.44
N LEU A 559 9.73 -37.63 -17.12
CA LEU A 559 10.33 -38.86 -16.60
C LEU A 559 10.82 -39.80 -17.72
N GLY A 560 10.42 -39.55 -18.98
CA GLY A 560 10.71 -40.44 -20.11
C GLY A 560 9.86 -41.72 -20.10
N VAL A 561 8.64 -41.66 -19.58
CA VAL A 561 7.70 -42.80 -19.48
C VAL A 561 6.36 -42.49 -20.14
N SER A 562 5.50 -43.49 -20.29
CA SER A 562 4.11 -43.27 -20.74
C SER A 562 3.21 -42.88 -19.56
N VAL A 563 2.10 -42.19 -19.84
CA VAL A 563 1.10 -41.83 -18.81
C VAL A 563 0.56 -43.06 -18.07
N VAL A 564 0.36 -44.16 -18.78
CA VAL A 564 -0.13 -45.44 -18.23
C VAL A 564 0.87 -46.07 -17.24
N ALA A 565 2.15 -45.71 -17.32
CA ALA A 565 3.17 -46.18 -16.38
C ALA A 565 3.23 -45.38 -15.08
N LEU A 566 2.66 -44.16 -15.02
CA LEU A 566 2.72 -43.31 -13.82
C LEU A 566 2.07 -43.95 -12.58
N PRO A 567 0.90 -44.63 -12.67
CA PRO A 567 0.29 -45.26 -11.51
C PRO A 567 1.12 -46.38 -10.90
N THR A 568 2.13 -46.93 -11.59
CA THR A 568 3.02 -47.99 -11.07
C THR A 568 4.50 -47.58 -11.04
N TYR A 569 4.81 -46.32 -11.35
CA TYR A 569 6.16 -45.79 -11.36
C TYR A 569 6.81 -45.87 -9.97
N THR A 570 8.06 -46.32 -9.91
CA THR A 570 8.85 -46.38 -8.67
C THR A 570 10.12 -45.58 -8.86
N GLU A 571 10.27 -44.52 -8.07
CA GLU A 571 11.47 -43.69 -8.11
C GLU A 571 12.68 -44.42 -7.52
N THR A 572 13.82 -44.30 -8.20
CA THR A 572 15.08 -44.95 -7.80
C THR A 572 16.28 -43.99 -7.86
N LYS A 573 16.11 -42.78 -8.43
CA LYS A 573 17.19 -41.82 -8.61
C LYS A 573 17.58 -41.18 -7.28
N SER A 574 18.86 -41.34 -6.89
CA SER A 574 19.45 -40.71 -5.71
C SER A 574 19.88 -39.26 -5.93
N ASN A 575 20.10 -38.83 -7.17
CA ASN A 575 20.48 -37.46 -7.48
C ASN A 575 19.30 -36.50 -7.25
N ALA A 576 19.42 -35.64 -6.24
CA ALA A 576 18.40 -34.66 -5.84
C ALA A 576 18.12 -33.56 -6.88
N ALA A 577 19.01 -33.35 -7.86
CA ALA A 577 18.78 -32.40 -8.96
C ALA A 577 18.06 -33.01 -10.16
N SER A 578 17.82 -34.33 -10.16
CA SER A 578 17.12 -35.01 -11.26
C SER A 578 15.61 -34.76 -11.20
N LYS A 579 14.93 -34.87 -12.35
CA LYS A 579 13.46 -34.93 -12.38
C LYS A 579 13.01 -36.23 -11.69
N ARG A 580 12.33 -36.09 -10.55
CA ARG A 580 11.91 -37.22 -9.69
C ARG A 580 10.43 -37.15 -9.37
N TYR A 581 9.79 -38.32 -9.28
CA TYR A 581 8.37 -38.44 -8.93
C TYR A 581 8.15 -39.56 -7.93
N PHE A 582 7.66 -39.21 -6.74
CA PHE A 582 7.29 -40.17 -5.71
C PHE A 582 5.77 -40.26 -5.63
N ARG A 583 5.21 -41.46 -5.86
CA ARG A 583 3.76 -41.69 -5.73
C ARG A 583 3.35 -41.66 -4.26
N GLN A 584 2.10 -41.29 -4.01
CA GLN A 584 1.52 -41.22 -2.68
C GLN A 584 1.50 -42.57 -1.94
N ASP A 585 1.33 -43.67 -2.69
CA ASP A 585 1.22 -45.04 -2.17
C ASP A 585 2.55 -45.80 -2.16
N MET A 586 3.68 -45.13 -2.43
CA MET A 586 4.99 -45.76 -2.29
C MET A 586 5.33 -46.02 -0.81
N PRO A 587 6.16 -47.04 -0.51
CA PRO A 587 6.67 -47.25 0.85
C PRO A 587 7.43 -46.01 1.34
N ASN A 588 6.99 -45.45 2.47
CA ASN A 588 7.57 -44.24 3.05
C ASN A 588 9.08 -44.36 3.30
N ALA A 589 9.55 -45.51 3.78
CA ALA A 589 10.97 -45.77 4.02
C ALA A 589 11.82 -45.59 2.75
N SER A 590 11.31 -46.00 1.58
CA SER A 590 12.01 -45.85 0.30
C SER A 590 12.11 -44.40 -0.13
N ALA A 591 11.06 -43.61 0.07
CA ALA A 591 11.09 -42.18 -0.21
C ALA A 591 12.04 -41.46 0.75
N LYS A 592 11.94 -41.71 2.07
CA LYS A 592 12.81 -41.11 3.09
C LYS A 592 14.28 -41.40 2.85
N ALA A 593 14.63 -42.60 2.38
CA ALA A 593 16.01 -42.93 2.03
C ALA A 593 16.57 -42.09 0.86
N LEU A 594 15.71 -41.62 -0.05
CA LEU A 594 16.09 -40.83 -1.23
C LEU A 594 15.97 -39.31 -1.04
N THR A 595 15.14 -38.87 -0.09
CA THR A 595 14.80 -37.45 0.13
C THR A 595 15.25 -36.92 1.49
N GLY A 596 15.54 -37.80 2.45
CA GLY A 596 15.71 -37.44 3.86
C GLY A 596 14.41 -37.08 4.59
N GLN A 597 13.26 -37.16 3.91
CA GLN A 597 11.97 -36.68 4.43
C GLN A 597 10.85 -37.70 4.19
N ASP A 598 9.91 -37.76 5.12
CA ASP A 598 8.72 -38.60 4.98
C ASP A 598 7.80 -38.13 3.83
N LEU A 599 7.00 -39.05 3.28
CA LEU A 599 5.96 -38.75 2.29
C LEU A 599 4.72 -38.09 2.92
N PHE A 600 4.63 -38.09 4.25
CA PHE A 600 3.57 -37.42 4.96
C PHE A 600 4.08 -36.17 5.67
N GLU A 601 3.21 -35.17 5.77
CA GLU A 601 3.49 -33.96 6.54
C GLU A 601 2.24 -33.51 7.32
N LYS A 602 2.50 -32.84 8.45
CA LYS A 602 1.49 -32.10 9.22
C LYS A 602 0.92 -30.98 8.36
N MET A 603 -0.36 -30.68 8.54
CA MET A 603 -1.07 -29.62 7.85
C MET A 603 -1.78 -28.73 8.87
N PRO A 604 -1.43 -27.42 8.96
CA PRO A 604 -0.44 -26.73 8.13
C PRO A 604 1.00 -27.20 8.37
N PHE A 605 1.83 -27.15 7.33
CA PHE A 605 3.24 -27.55 7.41
C PHE A 605 4.00 -26.74 8.47
N ASN A 606 4.72 -27.44 9.35
CA ASN A 606 5.56 -26.87 10.41
C ASN A 606 4.82 -26.03 11.46
N SER A 607 3.49 -26.14 11.57
CA SER A 607 2.72 -25.50 12.64
C SER A 607 2.81 -26.29 13.95
N PRO A 608 2.91 -25.62 15.12
CA PRO A 608 2.75 -26.26 16.44
C PRO A 608 1.35 -26.83 16.67
N SER A 609 0.33 -26.31 15.99
CA SER A 609 -1.08 -26.68 16.12
C SER A 609 -1.63 -27.02 14.74
N TYR A 610 -1.44 -28.27 14.33
CA TYR A 610 -1.87 -28.77 13.03
C TYR A 610 -3.25 -29.46 13.12
N ALA A 611 -4.01 -29.40 12.03
CA ALA A 611 -5.37 -29.93 11.94
C ALA A 611 -5.46 -31.34 11.32
N ASP A 612 -4.48 -31.73 10.49
CA ASP A 612 -4.50 -32.99 9.74
C ASP A 612 -3.09 -33.44 9.34
N TYR A 613 -2.97 -34.66 8.80
CA TYR A 613 -1.80 -35.13 8.04
C TYR A 613 -2.17 -35.37 6.58
N TYR A 614 -1.23 -35.05 5.68
CA TYR A 614 -1.34 -35.37 4.26
C TYR A 614 -0.21 -36.29 3.85
N ILE A 615 -0.55 -37.42 3.23
CA ILE A 615 0.41 -38.23 2.47
C ILE A 615 0.43 -37.64 1.06
N ARG A 616 1.58 -37.13 0.60
CA ARG A 616 1.68 -36.32 -0.60
C ARG A 616 2.48 -37.03 -1.68
N PRO A 617 1.97 -37.12 -2.93
CA PRO A 617 2.85 -37.35 -4.05
C PRO A 617 3.83 -36.18 -4.17
N ARG A 618 5.09 -36.48 -4.49
CA ARG A 618 6.17 -35.49 -4.53
C ARG A 618 6.74 -35.39 -5.94
N TYR A 619 6.78 -34.18 -6.47
CA TYR A 619 7.30 -33.86 -7.80
C TYR A 619 8.50 -32.93 -7.64
N GLU A 620 9.63 -33.28 -8.24
CA GLU A 620 10.87 -32.51 -8.08
C GLU A 620 11.52 -32.13 -9.41
N ASN A 621 12.05 -30.91 -9.47
CA ASN A 621 12.85 -30.39 -10.59
C ASN A 621 12.10 -30.43 -11.94
N MET A 622 10.77 -30.39 -11.92
CA MET A 622 9.92 -30.47 -13.11
C MET A 622 9.49 -29.08 -13.57
N THR A 623 9.29 -28.93 -14.88
CA THR A 623 8.71 -27.73 -15.49
C THR A 623 7.30 -28.06 -15.97
N PHE A 624 6.34 -27.22 -15.62
CA PHE A 624 4.96 -27.32 -16.09
C PHE A 624 4.60 -26.04 -16.84
N LYS A 625 3.97 -26.16 -18.02
CA LYS A 625 3.50 -25.01 -18.82
C LYS A 625 1.99 -25.08 -19.03
N ASN A 626 1.29 -23.97 -18.76
CA ASN A 626 -0.17 -23.82 -18.90
C ASN A 626 -0.93 -25.02 -18.32
N VAL A 627 -0.67 -25.38 -17.06
CA VAL A 627 -1.04 -26.68 -16.51
C VAL A 627 -2.30 -26.62 -15.64
N LYS A 628 -3.14 -27.66 -15.75
CA LYS A 628 -4.25 -27.90 -14.81
C LYS A 628 -3.90 -29.01 -13.83
N ILE A 629 -3.68 -28.68 -12.57
CA ILE A 629 -3.44 -29.65 -11.50
C ILE A 629 -4.77 -30.32 -11.13
N PRO A 630 -4.91 -31.65 -11.29
CA PRO A 630 -6.16 -32.37 -11.03
C PRO A 630 -6.62 -32.27 -9.58
N MET A 631 -7.93 -32.40 -9.35
CA MET A 631 -8.50 -32.54 -8.01
C MET A 631 -7.87 -33.75 -7.29
N GLY A 632 -7.61 -33.61 -6.00
CA GLY A 632 -7.10 -34.70 -5.18
C GLY A 632 -5.61 -35.01 -5.31
N THR A 633 -4.86 -34.20 -6.08
CA THR A 633 -3.41 -34.38 -6.22
C THR A 633 -2.70 -34.18 -4.88
N ASN A 634 -3.09 -33.15 -4.11
CA ASN A 634 -2.54 -32.82 -2.78
C ASN A 634 -1.00 -32.85 -2.67
N ALA A 635 -0.32 -32.44 -3.74
CA ALA A 635 1.09 -32.68 -3.94
C ALA A 635 2.02 -31.79 -3.09
N LEU A 636 3.25 -32.27 -2.95
CA LEU A 636 4.43 -31.46 -2.65
C LEU A 636 5.22 -31.25 -3.95
N PHE A 637 5.37 -30.00 -4.38
CA PHE A 637 6.26 -29.61 -5.47
C PHE A 637 7.55 -29.04 -4.90
N VAL A 638 8.71 -29.56 -5.33
CA VAL A 638 10.04 -29.14 -4.86
C VAL A 638 10.88 -28.70 -6.04
N ASN A 639 11.33 -27.43 -6.03
CA ASN A 639 12.18 -26.88 -7.09
C ASN A 639 11.57 -27.01 -8.50
N CYS A 640 10.23 -26.93 -8.60
CA CYS A 640 9.52 -26.99 -9.87
C CYS A 640 9.38 -25.58 -10.47
N THR A 641 9.31 -25.50 -11.80
CA THR A 641 9.01 -24.27 -12.54
C THR A 641 7.61 -24.36 -13.15
N PHE A 642 6.79 -23.35 -12.94
CA PHE A 642 5.45 -23.22 -13.50
C PHE A 642 5.44 -22.03 -14.45
N VAL A 643 5.08 -22.26 -15.72
CA VAL A 643 5.17 -21.29 -16.81
C VAL A 643 3.78 -20.99 -17.35
N GLY A 644 3.47 -19.71 -17.54
CA GLY A 644 2.14 -19.26 -17.94
C GLY A 644 1.14 -19.40 -16.80
N VAL A 645 -0.02 -20.02 -17.06
CA VAL A 645 -1.05 -20.18 -16.00
C VAL A 645 -1.06 -21.58 -15.39
N THR A 646 -1.00 -21.65 -14.07
CA THR A 646 -1.24 -22.87 -13.28
C THR A 646 -2.64 -22.83 -12.69
N HIS A 647 -3.50 -23.77 -13.07
CA HIS A 647 -4.87 -23.89 -12.56
C HIS A 647 -4.99 -25.07 -11.61
N VAL A 648 -5.28 -24.80 -10.33
CA VAL A 648 -5.51 -25.84 -9.31
C VAL A 648 -7.00 -26.15 -9.21
N ARG A 649 -7.36 -27.40 -9.51
CA ARG A 649 -8.77 -27.80 -9.53
C ARG A 649 -9.29 -28.19 -8.15
N THR A 650 -10.56 -27.92 -7.87
CA THR A 650 -11.26 -28.40 -6.67
C THR A 650 -12.75 -28.57 -6.92
N SER A 651 -13.41 -29.39 -6.12
CA SER A 651 -14.87 -29.53 -6.15
C SER A 651 -15.53 -28.25 -5.63
N THR A 652 -16.51 -27.77 -6.39
CA THR A 652 -17.38 -26.66 -5.98
C THR A 652 -18.55 -27.14 -5.13
N SER A 653 -18.90 -28.43 -5.16
CA SER A 653 -19.95 -29.05 -4.33
C SER A 653 -19.45 -29.42 -2.92
N ASN A 654 -18.77 -28.49 -2.24
CA ASN A 654 -18.06 -28.76 -0.99
C ASN A 654 -18.79 -28.23 0.27
N THR A 655 -20.12 -28.11 0.22
CA THR A 655 -20.96 -27.50 1.27
C THR A 655 -21.34 -28.45 2.40
N HIS A 656 -20.97 -29.73 2.32
CA HIS A 656 -21.28 -30.70 3.36
C HIS A 656 -20.65 -30.30 4.71
N PRO A 657 -21.38 -30.33 5.84
CA PRO A 657 -20.87 -29.83 7.14
C PRO A 657 -19.63 -30.56 7.65
N LEU A 658 -19.44 -31.82 7.25
CA LEU A 658 -18.26 -32.63 7.60
C LEU A 658 -17.15 -32.62 6.53
N TRP A 659 -17.20 -31.72 5.55
CA TRP A 659 -16.25 -31.71 4.42
C TRP A 659 -14.79 -31.63 4.87
N ASN A 660 -14.48 -30.78 5.86
CA ASN A 660 -13.12 -30.63 6.40
C ASN A 660 -12.63 -31.86 7.19
N LEU A 661 -13.52 -32.79 7.54
CA LEU A 661 -13.25 -33.88 8.48
C LEU A 661 -13.16 -35.24 7.78
N TYR A 662 -13.84 -35.45 6.65
CA TYR A 662 -13.73 -36.70 5.90
C TYR A 662 -12.32 -36.91 5.33
N GLY A 663 -11.74 -38.09 5.56
CA GLY A 663 -10.38 -38.42 5.13
C GLY A 663 -9.26 -37.88 6.03
N SER A 664 -9.61 -37.27 7.18
CA SER A 664 -8.62 -36.80 8.14
C SER A 664 -7.78 -37.96 8.71
N LEU A 665 -6.52 -37.66 8.98
CA LEU A 665 -5.53 -38.58 9.52
C LEU A 665 -5.04 -38.05 10.88
N GLN A 666 -4.70 -38.95 11.79
CA GLN A 666 -4.09 -38.65 13.08
C GLN A 666 -2.78 -39.43 13.24
N TRP A 667 -1.88 -38.95 14.09
CA TRP A 667 -0.63 -39.66 14.37
C TRP A 667 -0.87 -40.96 15.14
N ASP A 668 -0.21 -42.05 14.73
CA ASP A 668 -0.11 -43.28 15.51
C ASP A 668 1.31 -43.48 16.03
N ALA A 669 1.49 -43.35 17.34
CA ALA A 669 2.78 -43.50 17.99
C ALA A 669 3.33 -44.94 17.89
N ALA A 670 2.48 -45.96 17.77
CA ALA A 670 2.92 -47.36 17.71
C ALA A 670 3.59 -47.69 16.37
N THR A 671 3.10 -47.11 15.28
CA THR A 671 3.64 -47.32 13.93
C THR A 671 4.50 -46.15 13.44
N SER A 672 4.59 -45.06 14.23
CA SER A 672 5.25 -43.81 13.85
C SER A 672 4.79 -43.31 12.47
N SER A 673 3.47 -43.34 12.24
CA SER A 673 2.87 -42.95 10.96
C SER A 673 1.45 -42.42 11.12
N PRO A 674 0.93 -41.62 10.17
CA PRO A 674 -0.47 -41.23 10.17
C PRO A 674 -1.41 -42.42 9.93
N LYS A 675 -2.56 -42.43 10.62
CA LYS A 675 -3.67 -43.38 10.40
C LYS A 675 -5.00 -42.65 10.20
N PRO A 676 -5.97 -43.24 9.48
CA PRO A 676 -7.30 -42.65 9.31
C PRO A 676 -8.03 -42.42 10.63
N ILE A 677 -8.70 -41.28 10.73
CA ILE A 677 -9.70 -41.03 11.78
C ILE A 677 -11.03 -41.60 11.28
N THR A 678 -11.63 -42.51 12.06
CA THR A 678 -12.91 -43.16 11.71
C THR A 678 -14.13 -42.34 12.10
N GLN A 679 -13.93 -41.24 12.83
CA GLN A 679 -14.87 -40.16 13.07
C GLN A 679 -14.43 -38.99 12.16
N PRO A 680 -15.31 -38.39 11.37
CA PRO A 680 -16.74 -38.22 11.62
C PRO A 680 -17.62 -39.25 10.90
N LEU A 681 -18.77 -39.55 11.51
CA LEU A 681 -19.79 -40.43 10.95
C LEU A 681 -20.91 -39.62 10.26
N ASP A 682 -21.50 -40.23 9.24
CA ASP A 682 -22.75 -39.82 8.61
C ASP A 682 -23.77 -40.95 8.65
N LYS A 683 -24.99 -40.71 8.15
CA LYS A 683 -26.03 -41.74 8.14
C LYS A 683 -25.61 -43.02 7.43
N SER A 684 -24.79 -42.94 6.37
CA SER A 684 -24.35 -44.11 5.59
C SER A 684 -23.40 -45.05 6.33
N ASP A 685 -22.87 -44.64 7.49
CA ASP A 685 -22.07 -45.49 8.36
C ASP A 685 -22.89 -46.50 9.17
N PHE A 686 -24.23 -46.38 9.17
CA PHE A 686 -25.12 -47.27 9.89
C PHE A 686 -25.90 -48.16 8.93
N LEU A 687 -26.10 -49.43 9.32
CA LEU A 687 -26.83 -50.41 8.53
C LEU A 687 -28.24 -49.93 8.18
N ARG A 688 -28.88 -49.19 9.10
CA ARG A 688 -30.17 -48.50 8.91
C ARG A 688 -30.27 -47.67 7.63
N TYR A 689 -29.18 -47.07 7.13
CA TYR A 689 -29.22 -46.31 5.88
C TYR A 689 -29.57 -47.19 4.68
N THR A 690 -29.08 -48.42 4.68
CA THR A 690 -29.35 -49.39 3.61
C THR A 690 -30.62 -50.22 3.86
N THR A 691 -30.92 -50.58 5.10
CA THR A 691 -32.05 -51.45 5.43
C THR A 691 -33.36 -50.70 5.66
N GLY A 692 -33.30 -49.42 6.02
CA GLY A 692 -34.45 -48.61 6.43
C GLY A 692 -35.01 -48.96 7.81
N ASN A 693 -34.54 -50.02 8.46
CA ASN A 693 -35.05 -50.46 9.75
C ASN A 693 -34.47 -49.60 10.90
N VAL A 694 -35.35 -49.09 11.76
CA VAL A 694 -34.98 -48.24 12.90
C VAL A 694 -34.04 -48.95 13.87
N ALA A 695 -34.18 -50.27 14.03
CA ALA A 695 -33.35 -51.07 14.93
C ALA A 695 -31.89 -51.24 14.44
N ASP A 696 -31.61 -50.99 13.17
CA ASP A 696 -30.29 -51.21 12.55
C ASP A 696 -29.36 -49.97 12.64
N GLY A 697 -29.72 -49.00 13.48
CA GLY A 697 -28.97 -47.77 13.70
C GLY A 697 -29.10 -47.27 15.14
N PRO A 698 -28.26 -46.31 15.55
CA PRO A 698 -28.31 -45.79 16.91
C PRO A 698 -29.60 -44.97 17.15
N ALA A 699 -29.97 -44.80 18.42
CA ALA A 699 -31.17 -44.04 18.80
C ALA A 699 -31.13 -42.59 18.28
N ASN A 700 -29.94 -41.99 18.21
CA ASN A 700 -29.69 -40.64 17.70
C ASN A 700 -29.36 -40.60 16.19
N TYR A 701 -29.75 -41.60 15.40
CA TYR A 701 -29.48 -41.66 13.95
C TYR A 701 -29.90 -40.39 13.19
N ALA A 702 -30.98 -39.73 13.63
CA ALA A 702 -31.48 -38.50 12.99
C ALA A 702 -30.53 -37.30 13.14
N ASP A 703 -29.62 -37.32 14.11
CA ASP A 703 -28.68 -36.23 14.39
C ASP A 703 -27.44 -36.27 13.47
N PHE A 704 -27.22 -37.39 12.77
CA PHE A 704 -26.14 -37.50 11.79
C PHE A 704 -26.55 -36.88 10.45
N PRO A 705 -25.63 -36.21 9.74
CA PRO A 705 -25.91 -35.68 8.41
C PRO A 705 -26.08 -36.80 7.39
N ASP A 706 -26.80 -36.50 6.29
CA ASP A 706 -26.81 -37.37 5.12
C ASP A 706 -25.42 -37.43 4.46
N PRO A 707 -25.05 -38.53 3.79
CA PRO A 707 -23.76 -38.62 3.09
C PRO A 707 -23.61 -37.50 2.03
N PRO A 708 -22.37 -37.06 1.74
CA PRO A 708 -22.13 -35.97 0.81
C PRO A 708 -22.56 -36.32 -0.61
N VAL A 709 -23.14 -35.33 -1.30
CA VAL A 709 -23.42 -35.40 -2.75
C VAL A 709 -22.33 -34.63 -3.48
N ILE A 710 -21.51 -35.35 -4.24
CA ILE A 710 -20.35 -34.79 -4.96
C ILE A 710 -20.60 -35.00 -6.44
N ASN A 711 -20.59 -33.92 -7.23
CA ASN A 711 -20.88 -33.96 -8.67
C ASN A 711 -22.21 -34.67 -9.00
N GLY A 712 -23.23 -34.46 -8.18
CA GLY A 712 -24.56 -35.07 -8.35
C GLY A 712 -24.69 -36.53 -7.90
N VAL A 713 -23.63 -37.12 -7.33
CA VAL A 713 -23.63 -38.52 -6.87
C VAL A 713 -23.46 -38.58 -5.36
N THR A 714 -24.30 -39.35 -4.67
CA THR A 714 -24.14 -39.64 -3.24
C THR A 714 -22.93 -40.53 -3.03
N VAL A 715 -22.00 -40.09 -2.17
CA VAL A 715 -20.73 -40.78 -1.92
C VAL A 715 -20.68 -41.30 -0.48
N THR A 716 -20.36 -42.58 -0.30
CA THR A 716 -20.36 -43.27 1.01
C THR A 716 -19.04 -44.01 1.27
N GLY A 717 -18.85 -44.47 2.51
CA GLY A 717 -17.68 -45.26 2.91
C GLY A 717 -16.35 -44.57 2.61
N ALA A 718 -15.33 -45.32 2.17
CA ALA A 718 -14.01 -44.76 1.89
C ALA A 718 -13.99 -43.74 0.72
N ALA A 719 -15.00 -43.75 -0.15
CA ALA A 719 -15.06 -42.82 -1.28
C ALA A 719 -15.40 -41.39 -0.85
N ARG A 720 -15.93 -41.19 0.36
CA ARG A 720 -16.28 -39.87 0.92
C ARG A 720 -15.06 -39.06 1.35
N ASP A 721 -13.86 -39.64 1.30
CA ASP A 721 -12.59 -38.94 1.55
C ASP A 721 -12.49 -37.69 0.68
N THR A 722 -12.69 -36.53 1.31
CA THR A 722 -12.75 -35.24 0.61
C THR A 722 -11.39 -34.76 0.14
N LYS A 723 -10.29 -35.38 0.60
CA LYS A 723 -8.96 -35.12 0.03
C LYS A 723 -8.91 -35.48 -1.44
N ARG A 724 -9.74 -36.41 -1.93
CA ARG A 724 -9.81 -36.80 -3.36
C ARG A 724 -10.46 -35.75 -4.26
N TYR A 725 -11.21 -34.82 -3.69
CA TYR A 725 -12.00 -33.82 -4.42
C TYR A 725 -11.55 -32.38 -4.11
N SER A 726 -10.51 -32.22 -3.31
CA SER A 726 -9.94 -30.93 -2.94
C SER A 726 -8.43 -30.96 -3.13
N ASN A 727 -7.79 -29.79 -3.07
CA ASN A 727 -6.35 -29.69 -3.20
C ASN A 727 -5.78 -28.87 -2.06
N ASN A 728 -5.04 -29.56 -1.20
CA ASN A 728 -4.12 -28.97 -0.25
C ASN A 728 -2.71 -29.16 -0.82
N ILE A 729 -2.03 -28.11 -1.29
CA ILE A 729 -0.76 -28.23 -2.04
C ILE A 729 0.35 -27.43 -1.35
N ARG A 730 1.57 -27.97 -1.35
CA ARG A 730 2.77 -27.21 -0.94
C ARG A 730 3.74 -27.02 -2.10
N PHE A 731 4.17 -25.78 -2.29
CA PHE A 731 5.22 -25.37 -3.22
C PHE A 731 6.48 -24.98 -2.43
N HIS A 732 7.56 -25.73 -2.61
CA HIS A 732 8.84 -25.50 -1.94
C HIS A 732 9.91 -25.14 -2.98
N ASN A 733 10.54 -23.98 -2.85
CA ASN A 733 11.54 -23.47 -3.80
C ASN A 733 11.06 -23.42 -5.26
N CYS A 734 9.76 -23.23 -5.51
CA CYS A 734 9.22 -23.25 -6.87
C CYS A 734 9.36 -21.87 -7.55
N LEU A 735 9.51 -21.86 -8.87
CA LEU A 735 9.52 -20.64 -9.66
C LEU A 735 8.23 -20.56 -10.48
N PHE A 736 7.43 -19.53 -10.27
CA PHE A 736 6.30 -19.20 -11.13
C PHE A 736 6.74 -18.10 -12.10
N VAL A 737 6.72 -18.39 -13.38
CA VAL A 737 6.86 -17.42 -14.47
C VAL A 737 5.47 -17.25 -15.07
N GLY A 738 4.62 -16.46 -14.41
CA GLY A 738 3.19 -16.33 -14.72
C GLY A 738 2.30 -16.35 -13.48
N SER A 739 1.08 -16.88 -13.63
CA SER A 739 0.00 -16.76 -12.62
C SER A 739 -0.48 -18.11 -12.09
N LEU A 740 -0.91 -18.12 -10.84
CA LEU A 740 -1.61 -19.23 -10.20
C LEU A 740 -3.09 -18.90 -10.04
N THR A 741 -3.97 -19.81 -10.42
CA THR A 741 -5.42 -19.68 -10.21
C THR A 741 -6.03 -21.00 -9.72
N SER A 742 -7.26 -20.97 -9.23
CA SER A 742 -7.97 -22.15 -8.78
C SER A 742 -9.44 -22.14 -9.20
N ASP A 743 -10.07 -23.32 -9.18
CA ASP A 743 -11.54 -23.37 -9.03
C ASP A 743 -11.94 -22.68 -7.71
N THR A 744 -13.17 -22.17 -7.62
CA THR A 744 -13.67 -21.52 -6.40
C THR A 744 -14.54 -22.49 -5.61
N PRO A 745 -14.09 -22.98 -4.44
CA PRO A 745 -14.96 -23.78 -3.57
C PRO A 745 -16.11 -22.92 -3.04
N GLN A 746 -17.33 -23.46 -3.04
CA GLN A 746 -18.52 -22.76 -2.57
C GLN A 746 -18.45 -22.47 -1.06
N ALA A 747 -17.94 -23.41 -0.27
CA ALA A 747 -17.70 -23.22 1.16
C ALA A 747 -16.20 -23.07 1.46
N PHE A 748 -15.85 -22.19 2.39
CA PHE A 748 -14.47 -22.04 2.82
C PHE A 748 -14.03 -23.24 3.67
N THR A 749 -13.08 -24.01 3.15
CA THR A 749 -12.65 -25.31 3.70
C THR A 749 -11.12 -25.35 3.82
N HIS A 750 -10.57 -24.50 4.69
CA HIS A 750 -9.13 -24.26 4.86
C HIS A 750 -8.27 -25.52 5.08
N VAL A 751 -8.83 -26.59 5.64
CA VAL A 751 -8.10 -27.86 5.83
C VAL A 751 -7.91 -28.59 4.48
N ARG A 752 -8.89 -28.47 3.57
CA ARG A 752 -8.95 -29.21 2.30
C ARG A 752 -8.48 -28.39 1.10
N ASN A 753 -8.72 -27.10 1.10
CA ASN A 753 -8.35 -26.14 0.05
C ASN A 753 -7.36 -25.12 0.64
N LYS A 754 -6.09 -25.50 0.66
CA LYS A 754 -4.98 -24.67 1.16
C LYS A 754 -3.78 -24.76 0.23
N MET A 755 -3.07 -23.66 0.04
CA MET A 755 -1.79 -23.65 -0.67
C MET A 755 -0.72 -23.02 0.20
N GLN A 756 0.39 -23.72 0.35
CA GLN A 756 1.53 -23.28 1.17
C GLN A 756 2.75 -23.04 0.31
N PHE A 757 3.39 -21.89 0.47
CA PHE A 757 4.59 -21.50 -0.27
C PHE A 757 5.75 -21.41 0.72
N THR A 758 6.82 -22.16 0.51
CA THR A 758 7.94 -22.25 1.45
C THR A 758 9.28 -22.13 0.73
N GLY A 759 10.34 -21.80 1.48
CA GLY A 759 11.69 -21.64 0.92
C GLY A 759 11.81 -20.41 0.01
N SER A 760 12.42 -20.53 -1.15
CA SER A 760 12.63 -19.42 -2.10
C SER A 760 11.58 -19.39 -3.23
N THR A 761 10.35 -19.82 -2.93
CA THR A 761 9.28 -19.84 -3.93
C THR A 761 8.91 -18.41 -4.35
N ARG A 762 8.84 -18.12 -5.64
CA ARG A 762 8.63 -16.74 -6.13
C ARG A 762 7.90 -16.65 -7.46
N PHE A 763 7.27 -15.50 -7.70
CA PHE A 763 6.55 -15.15 -8.92
C PHE A 763 7.29 -14.06 -9.69
N THR A 764 7.48 -14.29 -10.98
CA THR A 764 8.29 -13.46 -11.89
C THR A 764 7.56 -13.32 -13.23
N ASP A 765 7.80 -12.22 -13.96
CA ASP A 765 7.22 -12.03 -15.30
C ASP A 765 8.03 -12.75 -16.38
N VAL A 766 9.34 -12.91 -16.13
CA VAL A 766 10.31 -13.51 -17.03
C VAL A 766 11.22 -14.42 -16.22
N ASN A 767 11.58 -15.56 -16.79
CA ASN A 767 12.47 -16.52 -16.14
C ASN A 767 13.86 -15.88 -15.93
N PRO A 768 14.34 -15.72 -14.68
CA PRO A 768 15.59 -15.03 -14.40
C PRO A 768 16.83 -15.77 -14.91
N ASN A 769 16.76 -17.10 -15.05
CA ASN A 769 17.89 -17.90 -15.50
C ASN A 769 17.91 -18.10 -17.03
N ALA A 770 16.79 -17.83 -17.71
CA ALA A 770 16.63 -18.06 -19.14
C ALA A 770 15.60 -17.07 -19.75
N PRO A 771 15.89 -15.75 -19.74
CA PRO A 771 14.90 -14.72 -20.10
C PRO A 771 14.52 -14.72 -21.59
N SER A 772 15.36 -15.26 -22.46
CA SER A 772 15.13 -15.32 -23.91
C SER A 772 14.58 -16.66 -24.39
N ASP A 773 14.36 -17.63 -23.49
CA ASP A 773 13.91 -18.98 -23.86
C ASP A 773 12.37 -19.08 -23.80
N PRO A 774 11.67 -19.19 -24.94
CA PRO A 774 10.20 -19.23 -24.97
C PRO A 774 9.60 -20.50 -24.33
N SER A 775 10.39 -21.54 -24.09
CA SER A 775 9.91 -22.78 -23.45
C SER A 775 9.67 -22.63 -21.95
N VAL A 776 10.33 -21.65 -21.32
CA VAL A 776 10.28 -21.38 -19.88
C VAL A 776 9.73 -19.99 -19.55
N ASN A 777 9.13 -19.32 -20.54
CA ASN A 777 8.44 -18.05 -20.42
C ASN A 777 7.00 -18.14 -20.96
N PRO A 778 6.05 -17.35 -20.42
CA PRO A 778 4.71 -17.25 -20.96
C PRO A 778 4.68 -16.77 -22.41
N ASP A 779 3.59 -17.10 -23.10
CA ASP A 779 3.37 -16.61 -24.45
C ASP A 779 2.96 -15.12 -24.40
N SER A 780 3.45 -14.32 -25.34
CA SER A 780 3.26 -12.86 -25.31
C SER A 780 1.81 -12.41 -25.35
N ALA A 781 0.91 -13.24 -25.89
CA ALA A 781 -0.53 -12.97 -25.94
C ALA A 781 -1.18 -13.04 -24.54
N ASP A 782 -0.62 -13.83 -23.63
CA ASP A 782 -1.19 -14.12 -22.30
C ASP A 782 -0.74 -13.08 -21.27
N MET A 783 0.36 -12.38 -21.54
CA MET A 783 0.99 -11.43 -20.62
C MET A 783 0.07 -10.30 -20.17
N GLY A 784 -0.87 -9.87 -21.02
CA GLY A 784 -1.85 -8.85 -20.65
C GLY A 784 -2.81 -9.29 -19.53
N GLU A 785 -3.11 -10.59 -19.45
CA GLU A 785 -3.95 -11.15 -18.38
C GLU A 785 -3.10 -11.56 -17.17
N ILE A 786 -1.97 -12.22 -17.41
CA ILE A 786 -1.02 -12.66 -16.36
C ILE A 786 -0.57 -11.48 -15.48
N ALA A 787 -0.27 -10.33 -16.10
CA ALA A 787 0.21 -9.14 -15.38
C ALA A 787 -0.80 -8.57 -14.37
N LYS A 788 -2.10 -8.93 -14.45
CA LYS A 788 -3.14 -8.44 -13.53
C LYS A 788 -3.04 -9.07 -12.14
N SER A 789 -2.59 -10.32 -12.06
CA SER A 789 -2.57 -11.08 -10.81
C SER A 789 -1.60 -12.25 -10.91
N SER A 790 -0.64 -12.34 -9.98
CA SER A 790 0.17 -13.56 -9.83
C SER A 790 -0.59 -14.69 -9.11
N MET A 791 -1.66 -14.37 -8.36
CA MET A 791 -2.43 -15.37 -7.62
C MET A 791 -3.91 -14.97 -7.50
N MET A 792 -4.77 -15.79 -8.11
CA MET A 792 -6.23 -15.61 -8.16
C MET A 792 -6.92 -16.89 -7.63
N THR A 793 -6.98 -17.02 -6.31
CA THR A 793 -7.47 -18.23 -5.62
C THR A 793 -8.54 -17.88 -4.56
N PRO A 794 -9.70 -17.34 -4.95
CA PRO A 794 -10.77 -16.98 -4.01
C PRO A 794 -11.22 -18.21 -3.19
N ASN A 795 -11.58 -17.98 -1.92
CA ASN A 795 -11.96 -19.01 -0.94
C ASN A 795 -10.91 -20.11 -0.67
N TYR A 796 -9.65 -19.93 -1.06
CA TYR A 796 -8.54 -20.76 -0.57
C TYR A 796 -7.87 -20.14 0.67
N SER A 797 -7.33 -20.99 1.53
CA SER A 797 -6.39 -20.56 2.58
C SER A 797 -4.97 -20.57 2.02
N ILE A 798 -4.25 -19.46 2.17
CA ILE A 798 -2.90 -19.30 1.62
C ILE A 798 -1.92 -19.04 2.75
N ASP A 799 -0.87 -19.86 2.84
CA ASP A 799 0.24 -19.63 3.77
C ASP A 799 1.51 -19.33 2.99
N ILE A 800 2.11 -18.17 3.26
CA ILE A 800 3.40 -17.74 2.76
C ILE A 800 4.43 -17.88 3.87
N GLY A 801 5.41 -18.72 3.60
CA GLY A 801 6.44 -19.12 4.53
C GLY A 801 6.02 -20.25 5.45
N GLN A 802 6.92 -20.60 6.37
CA GLN A 802 6.66 -21.58 7.42
C GLN A 802 6.61 -20.92 8.81
N PHE A 803 5.99 -21.58 9.78
CA PHE A 803 5.82 -21.03 11.13
C PHE A 803 7.10 -20.90 11.95
N ASN A 804 8.24 -21.39 11.47
CA ASN A 804 9.58 -21.01 11.93
C ASN A 804 10.47 -20.80 10.70
N SER A 805 10.26 -19.71 9.97
CA SER A 805 10.93 -19.45 8.69
C SER A 805 12.41 -19.09 8.88
N PRO A 806 13.37 -19.80 8.24
CA PRO A 806 14.76 -19.41 8.26
C PRO A 806 14.91 -18.03 7.63
N THR A 807 15.69 -17.15 8.24
CA THR A 807 15.93 -15.80 7.72
C THR A 807 17.33 -15.69 7.14
N ASP A 808 17.52 -14.78 6.19
CA ASP A 808 18.84 -14.50 5.61
C ASP A 808 19.81 -13.87 6.64
N ALA A 809 19.31 -13.39 7.78
CA ALA A 809 20.11 -12.86 8.88
C ALA A 809 20.61 -13.94 9.85
N TYR A 810 19.96 -15.11 9.88
CA TYR A 810 20.33 -16.17 10.81
C TYR A 810 21.61 -16.90 10.37
N ALA A 811 22.70 -16.73 11.13
CA ALA A 811 23.96 -17.39 10.85
C ALA A 811 23.92 -18.90 11.19
N ASN A 812 24.53 -19.73 10.34
CA ASN A 812 24.65 -21.19 10.51
C ASN A 812 23.31 -21.95 10.58
N GLY A 813 22.23 -21.38 10.01
CA GLY A 813 20.93 -22.03 9.87
C GLY A 813 20.69 -22.64 8.48
N PRO A 814 19.50 -23.20 8.23
CA PRO A 814 19.06 -23.57 6.89
C PRO A 814 19.07 -22.37 5.94
N ALA A 815 19.02 -22.64 4.64
CA ALA A 815 18.92 -21.58 3.64
C ALA A 815 17.71 -20.66 3.95
N GLY A 816 17.98 -19.36 4.02
CA GLY A 816 16.97 -18.37 4.30
C GLY A 816 15.79 -18.47 3.33
N GLN A 817 14.59 -18.30 3.85
CA GLN A 817 13.39 -18.14 3.04
C GLN A 817 13.49 -16.83 2.25
N ASN A 818 12.88 -16.77 1.07
CA ASN A 818 12.66 -15.51 0.38
C ASN A 818 11.52 -15.66 -0.63
N ILE A 819 10.33 -15.23 -0.24
CA ILE A 819 9.12 -15.39 -1.06
C ILE A 819 8.71 -14.04 -1.64
N GLN A 820 8.36 -14.04 -2.92
CA GLN A 820 7.96 -12.82 -3.63
C GLN A 820 6.67 -13.03 -4.40
N LEU A 821 5.72 -12.10 -4.20
CA LEU A 821 4.44 -12.02 -4.90
C LEU A 821 4.31 -10.65 -5.58
N LYS A 822 3.63 -10.60 -6.73
CA LYS A 822 3.43 -9.39 -7.52
C LYS A 822 1.97 -9.28 -8.00
N GLY A 823 1.42 -8.07 -8.14
CA GLY A 823 0.06 -7.84 -8.68
C GLY A 823 -1.06 -7.86 -7.64
N THR A 824 -2.30 -8.04 -8.11
CA THR A 824 -3.47 -8.14 -7.24
C THR A 824 -3.66 -9.59 -6.78
N ILE A 825 -3.33 -9.88 -5.53
CA ILE A 825 -3.43 -11.21 -4.93
C ILE A 825 -4.83 -11.39 -4.34
N VAL A 826 -5.52 -12.45 -4.75
CA VAL A 826 -6.87 -12.78 -4.27
C VAL A 826 -6.85 -14.14 -3.57
N ALA A 827 -7.30 -14.16 -2.32
CA ALA A 827 -7.37 -15.36 -1.50
C ALA A 827 -8.62 -15.35 -0.61
N GLY A 828 -8.99 -16.49 0.00
CA GLY A 828 -9.99 -16.51 1.06
C GLY A 828 -9.44 -15.92 2.36
N THR A 829 -8.33 -16.49 2.83
CA THR A 829 -7.51 -16.02 3.97
C THR A 829 -6.04 -16.08 3.56
N PHE A 830 -5.18 -15.30 4.22
CA PHE A 830 -3.79 -15.16 3.79
C PHE A 830 -2.87 -14.89 4.97
N ASP A 831 -1.85 -15.72 5.09
CA ASP A 831 -0.83 -15.63 6.11
C ASP A 831 0.54 -15.45 5.45
N ALA A 832 1.40 -14.58 6.00
CA ALA A 832 2.77 -14.39 5.53
C ALA A 832 3.76 -14.21 6.67
N ARG A 833 4.82 -15.01 6.67
CA ARG A 833 5.87 -15.04 7.69
C ARG A 833 7.25 -15.18 7.06
N GLY A 834 8.29 -14.90 7.84
CA GLY A 834 9.68 -14.92 7.35
C GLY A 834 9.96 -13.80 6.35
N ASN A 835 10.94 -14.02 5.47
CA ASN A 835 11.27 -13.03 4.43
C ASN A 835 10.28 -13.14 3.26
N THR A 836 9.38 -12.15 3.18
CA THR A 836 8.32 -12.08 2.18
C THR A 836 8.21 -10.65 1.63
N SER A 837 8.17 -10.51 0.30
CA SER A 837 7.93 -9.23 -0.38
C SER A 837 6.70 -9.35 -1.27
N ILE A 838 5.77 -8.40 -1.14
CA ILE A 838 4.54 -8.33 -1.92
C ILE A 838 4.49 -6.95 -2.57
N ASP A 839 4.59 -6.90 -3.90
CA ASP A 839 4.41 -5.67 -4.68
C ASP A 839 3.04 -5.68 -5.36
N GLY A 840 2.08 -4.97 -4.76
CA GLY A 840 0.69 -4.94 -5.22
C GLY A 840 -0.32 -4.86 -4.08
N SER A 841 -1.44 -5.58 -4.21
CA SER A 841 -2.57 -5.52 -3.28
C SER A 841 -3.03 -6.92 -2.87
N LEU A 842 -3.37 -7.10 -1.59
CA LEU A 842 -3.99 -8.30 -1.03
C LEU A 842 -5.49 -8.11 -0.84
N LEU A 843 -6.31 -8.94 -1.47
CA LEU A 843 -7.77 -8.86 -1.42
C LEU A 843 -8.38 -10.19 -0.96
N MET A 844 -8.99 -10.18 0.21
CA MET A 844 -9.54 -11.39 0.83
C MET A 844 -11.04 -11.54 0.57
N THR A 845 -11.49 -12.76 0.30
CA THR A 845 -12.89 -13.05 -0.06
C THR A 845 -13.69 -13.75 1.05
N PHE A 846 -13.04 -14.31 2.08
CA PHE A 846 -13.76 -15.09 3.09
C PHE A 846 -14.19 -14.24 4.28
N LYS A 847 -15.51 -14.04 4.43
CA LYS A 847 -16.11 -13.44 5.64
C LYS A 847 -16.47 -14.54 6.64
N PRO A 848 -15.81 -14.63 7.80
CA PRO A 848 -16.19 -15.58 8.83
C PRO A 848 -17.50 -15.16 9.51
N VAL A 849 -18.52 -16.02 9.47
CA VAL A 849 -19.82 -15.79 10.12
C VAL A 849 -20.10 -16.93 11.10
N TYR A 850 -20.43 -16.59 12.35
CA TYR A 850 -20.73 -17.57 13.39
C TYR A 850 -22.00 -18.35 13.05
N GLY A 851 -21.94 -19.69 13.09
CA GLY A 851 -23.06 -20.56 12.70
C GLY A 851 -23.14 -20.88 11.21
N GLU A 852 -22.23 -20.35 10.39
CA GLU A 852 -22.06 -20.73 8.98
C GLU A 852 -20.77 -21.51 8.78
N GLY A 853 -20.70 -22.35 7.75
CA GLY A 853 -19.48 -23.13 7.45
C GLY A 853 -18.27 -22.21 7.23
N PRO A 854 -17.11 -22.46 7.90
CA PRO A 854 -16.69 -23.63 8.68
C PRO A 854 -16.95 -23.56 10.21
N LEU A 855 -17.68 -22.57 10.70
CA LEU A 855 -18.02 -22.32 12.12
C LEU A 855 -19.35 -22.98 12.52
N VAL A 856 -19.65 -24.12 11.93
CA VAL A 856 -20.83 -24.94 12.24
C VAL A 856 -20.48 -26.41 12.13
N GLN A 857 -20.92 -27.21 13.11
CA GLN A 857 -20.74 -28.65 13.12
C GLN A 857 -22.01 -29.32 13.66
N TYR A 858 -22.53 -30.33 12.96
CA TYR A 858 -23.81 -30.99 13.29
C TYR A 858 -24.98 -30.00 13.53
N GLY A 859 -25.02 -28.92 12.73
CA GLY A 859 -26.04 -27.87 12.84
C GLY A 859 -25.88 -26.93 14.04
N GLN A 860 -24.84 -27.10 14.86
CA GLN A 860 -24.54 -26.23 16.00
C GLN A 860 -23.40 -25.26 15.65
N PRO A 861 -23.53 -23.96 15.94
CA PRO A 861 -22.43 -23.01 15.84
C PRO A 861 -21.25 -23.43 16.72
N VAL A 862 -20.04 -23.40 16.16
CA VAL A 862 -18.80 -23.76 16.85
C VAL A 862 -17.67 -22.80 16.49
N GLY A 863 -16.63 -22.77 17.32
CA GLY A 863 -15.43 -21.98 17.06
C GLY A 863 -15.63 -20.47 17.25
N ASN A 864 -14.73 -19.69 16.67
CA ASN A 864 -14.71 -18.24 16.79
C ASN A 864 -14.42 -17.61 15.42
N PRO A 865 -15.27 -16.68 14.92
CA PRO A 865 -15.01 -15.95 13.69
C PRO A 865 -13.64 -15.28 13.64
N SER A 866 -13.14 -14.82 14.79
CA SER A 866 -11.86 -14.13 14.93
C SER A 866 -10.63 -15.04 14.75
N ASN A 867 -10.81 -16.35 14.61
CA ASN A 867 -9.70 -17.27 14.30
C ASN A 867 -9.34 -17.27 12.81
N PHE A 868 -10.18 -16.70 11.94
CA PHE A 868 -9.89 -16.53 10.52
C PHE A 868 -9.38 -15.12 10.27
N ASN A 869 -8.13 -15.00 9.87
CA ASN A 869 -7.43 -13.74 9.83
C ASN A 869 -6.55 -13.62 8.57
N VAL A 870 -6.05 -12.41 8.35
CA VAL A 870 -4.92 -12.13 7.49
C VAL A 870 -3.73 -11.85 8.40
N SER A 871 -2.77 -12.75 8.50
CA SER A 871 -1.62 -12.57 9.40
C SER A 871 -0.36 -12.23 8.63
N LEU A 872 0.14 -11.00 8.79
CA LEU A 872 1.45 -10.59 8.30
C LEU A 872 2.39 -10.54 9.51
N GLY A 873 3.40 -11.40 9.55
CA GLY A 873 4.30 -11.55 10.69
C GLY A 873 3.80 -12.56 11.74
N TYR A 874 4.41 -12.56 12.92
CA TYR A 874 4.17 -13.56 13.96
C TYR A 874 3.17 -13.11 15.04
N PHE A 875 2.18 -13.96 15.28
CA PHE A 875 1.17 -13.82 16.34
C PHE A 875 1.01 -15.14 17.09
N GLY A 876 0.67 -15.05 18.36
CA GLY A 876 0.36 -16.19 19.21
C GLY A 876 -1.11 -16.61 19.18
N SER A 877 -1.38 -17.79 19.73
CA SER A 877 -2.75 -18.30 19.91
C SER A 877 -3.60 -17.44 20.85
N SER A 878 -2.98 -16.86 21.89
CA SER A 878 -3.62 -15.88 22.80
C SER A 878 -4.09 -14.62 22.06
N GLU A 879 -3.42 -14.28 20.97
CA GLU A 879 -3.71 -13.11 20.13
C GLU A 879 -4.66 -13.46 18.99
N GLY A 880 -5.06 -14.74 18.85
CA GLY A 880 -6.05 -15.23 17.90
C GLY A 880 -5.48 -15.83 16.61
N ASP A 881 -4.17 -16.06 16.55
CA ASP A 881 -3.53 -16.89 15.53
C ASP A 881 -3.24 -18.29 16.10
N GLN A 882 -4.21 -19.19 15.95
CA GLN A 882 -4.19 -20.51 16.59
C GLN A 882 -3.16 -21.47 15.99
N GLU A 883 -2.70 -21.22 14.76
CA GLU A 883 -1.77 -22.08 14.04
C GLU A 883 -0.31 -21.68 14.29
N SER A 884 -0.04 -20.47 14.77
CA SER A 884 1.30 -19.92 14.87
C SER A 884 1.98 -20.09 16.24
N LEU A 885 3.31 -20.02 16.21
CA LEU A 885 4.14 -19.87 17.41
C LEU A 885 4.06 -18.42 17.88
N ASP A 886 4.11 -18.21 19.20
CA ASP A 886 4.36 -16.89 19.79
C ASP A 886 5.84 -16.77 20.18
N PRO A 887 6.67 -16.03 19.41
CA PRO A 887 8.09 -15.90 19.68
C PRO A 887 8.41 -15.35 21.08
N ASN A 888 7.53 -14.54 21.67
CA ASN A 888 7.75 -13.92 22.98
C ASN A 888 7.69 -14.95 24.12
N THR A 889 6.91 -16.02 23.94
CA THR A 889 6.72 -17.07 24.95
C THR A 889 7.66 -18.27 24.78
N LEU A 890 8.47 -18.30 23.72
CA LEU A 890 9.39 -19.41 23.47
C LEU A 890 10.44 -19.53 24.58
N PRO A 891 10.72 -20.75 25.08
CA PRO A 891 11.73 -20.97 26.10
C PRO A 891 13.13 -20.74 25.54
N ILE A 892 14.03 -20.31 26.42
CA ILE A 892 15.44 -20.10 26.12
C ILE A 892 16.23 -21.33 26.62
N VAL A 893 16.93 -21.99 25.71
CA VAL A 893 17.85 -23.09 25.99
C VAL A 893 19.23 -22.71 25.49
N ASN A 894 20.24 -22.75 26.37
CA ASN A 894 21.62 -22.35 26.05
C ASN A 894 21.73 -20.94 25.42
N GLY A 895 20.93 -19.99 25.93
CA GLY A 895 20.93 -18.60 25.46
C GLY A 895 20.21 -18.35 24.13
N LYS A 896 19.56 -19.36 23.54
CA LYS A 896 18.76 -19.22 22.30
C LYS A 896 17.31 -19.60 22.53
N ARG A 897 16.38 -18.85 21.94
CA ARG A 897 14.97 -19.27 21.85
C ARG A 897 14.86 -20.49 20.95
N ILE A 898 14.09 -21.49 21.37
CA ILE A 898 13.87 -22.71 20.59
C ILE A 898 12.38 -22.90 20.28
N VAL A 899 12.09 -23.48 19.12
CA VAL A 899 10.72 -23.82 18.69
C VAL A 899 10.37 -25.29 18.93
N GLY A 900 11.34 -26.11 19.34
CA GLY A 900 11.15 -27.52 19.62
C GLY A 900 12.45 -28.30 19.52
N TRP A 901 12.33 -29.62 19.46
CA TRP A 901 13.46 -30.55 19.31
C TRP A 901 13.26 -31.45 18.11
N ASP A 902 14.26 -31.50 17.25
CA ASP A 902 14.38 -32.43 16.14
C ASP A 902 14.94 -33.75 16.69
N LEU A 903 14.16 -34.83 16.57
CA LEU A 903 14.53 -36.15 17.07
C LEU A 903 15.10 -37.06 15.99
N ASN A 904 14.95 -36.69 14.72
CA ASN A 904 15.14 -37.60 13.60
C ASN A 904 16.17 -37.08 12.56
N GLY A 905 16.64 -35.84 12.71
CA GLY A 905 17.66 -35.20 11.90
C GLY A 905 17.14 -34.56 10.61
N ASP A 906 15.84 -34.35 10.46
CA ASP A 906 15.23 -33.70 9.30
C ASP A 906 15.19 -32.16 9.39
N GLY A 907 15.65 -31.59 10.52
CA GLY A 907 15.69 -30.16 10.80
C GLY A 907 14.36 -29.56 11.24
N LEU A 908 13.33 -30.37 11.50
CA LEU A 908 12.01 -29.95 11.96
C LEU A 908 11.76 -30.38 13.42
N PRO A 909 10.96 -29.61 14.19
CA PRO A 909 10.64 -30.00 15.56
C PRO A 909 9.63 -31.16 15.58
N ASP A 910 10.06 -32.28 16.16
CA ASP A 910 9.22 -33.44 16.48
C ASP A 910 8.57 -33.30 17.86
N LEU A 911 9.30 -32.71 18.82
CA LEU A 911 8.79 -32.36 20.15
C LEU A 911 8.56 -30.86 20.28
N PRO A 912 7.49 -30.44 20.98
CA PRO A 912 7.23 -29.03 21.25
C PRO A 912 8.32 -28.45 22.19
N PRO A 913 8.48 -27.12 22.21
CA PRO A 913 9.56 -26.46 22.94
C PRO A 913 9.43 -26.57 24.47
N THR A 914 8.22 -26.84 24.97
CA THR A 914 7.95 -27.05 26.40
C THR A 914 8.28 -28.45 26.89
N GLN A 915 8.58 -29.40 25.98
CA GLN A 915 8.99 -30.76 26.33
C GLN A 915 10.52 -30.90 26.28
N THR A 916 11.06 -31.73 27.17
CA THR A 916 12.49 -32.06 27.20
C THR A 916 12.68 -33.46 26.61
N PRO A 917 13.61 -33.66 25.65
CA PRO A 917 13.93 -34.98 25.14
C PRO A 917 14.40 -35.92 26.26
N THR A 918 14.02 -37.19 26.17
CA THR A 918 14.50 -38.24 27.06
C THR A 918 16.00 -38.50 26.85
N ALA A 919 16.67 -39.10 27.84
CA ALA A 919 18.09 -39.46 27.71
C ALA A 919 18.40 -40.34 26.49
N ALA A 920 17.47 -41.24 26.12
CA ALA A 920 17.59 -42.07 24.93
C ALA A 920 17.49 -41.26 23.63
N GLN A 921 16.58 -40.28 23.57
CA GLN A 921 16.45 -39.38 22.42
C GLN A 921 17.68 -38.49 22.26
N ILE A 922 18.24 -37.98 23.36
CA ILE A 922 19.50 -37.22 23.34
C ILE A 922 20.65 -38.09 22.82
N ALA A 923 20.76 -39.33 23.31
CA ALA A 923 21.77 -40.29 22.83
C ALA A 923 21.57 -40.67 21.35
N ALA A 924 20.34 -40.61 20.84
CA ALA A 924 20.01 -40.81 19.43
C ALA A 924 20.25 -39.57 18.54
N GLY A 925 20.73 -38.46 19.12
CA GLY A 925 21.09 -37.25 18.37
C GLY A 925 20.02 -36.16 18.36
N ALA A 926 19.09 -36.12 19.33
CA ALA A 926 18.11 -35.04 19.43
C ALA A 926 18.79 -33.66 19.50
N THR A 927 18.36 -32.74 18.63
CA THR A 927 18.91 -31.38 18.56
C THR A 927 17.81 -30.33 18.77
N ALA A 928 18.15 -29.23 19.43
CA ALA A 928 17.22 -28.13 19.60
C ALA A 928 17.08 -27.34 18.28
N VAL A 929 15.84 -27.09 17.85
CA VAL A 929 15.56 -26.27 16.68
C VAL A 929 15.40 -24.81 17.13
N PRO A 930 16.30 -23.90 16.74
CA PRO A 930 16.24 -22.52 17.17
C PRO A 930 15.06 -21.78 16.50
N PHE A 931 14.58 -20.73 17.16
CA PHE A 931 13.80 -19.72 16.47
C PHE A 931 14.74 -18.93 15.55
N TYR A 932 14.42 -18.91 14.25
CA TYR A 932 15.30 -18.29 13.26
C TYR A 932 15.18 -16.76 13.18
N GLY A 933 14.19 -16.16 13.87
CA GLY A 933 13.92 -14.73 13.84
C GLY A 933 12.58 -14.41 13.19
N PHE A 934 12.18 -13.13 13.27
CA PHE A 934 10.93 -12.65 12.71
C PHE A 934 10.96 -12.56 11.18
N GLY A 935 12.15 -12.46 10.57
CA GLY A 935 12.28 -12.18 9.14
C GLY A 935 11.78 -10.78 8.80
N ARG A 936 11.37 -10.57 7.55
CA ARG A 936 10.88 -9.29 7.04
C ARG A 936 9.67 -9.49 6.13
N VAL A 937 8.53 -8.91 6.46
CA VAL A 937 7.37 -8.87 5.56
C VAL A 937 7.17 -7.46 5.05
N ARG A 938 7.27 -7.26 3.74
CA ARG A 938 6.98 -5.95 3.11
C ARG A 938 5.80 -6.08 2.17
N LEU A 939 4.80 -5.24 2.39
CA LEU A 939 3.65 -5.09 1.51
C LEU A 939 3.66 -3.67 0.93
N LYS A 940 4.01 -3.56 -0.36
CA LYS A 940 4.08 -2.30 -1.07
C LYS A 940 2.93 -2.22 -2.07
N TRP A 941 2.00 -1.31 -1.81
CA TRP A 941 0.97 -0.96 -2.77
C TRP A 941 1.59 -0.35 -4.03
N ASN A 942 1.31 -0.98 -5.17
CA ASN A 942 1.74 -0.50 -6.47
C ASN A 942 0.53 -0.05 -7.30
N PRO A 943 0.28 1.28 -7.39
CA PRO A 943 -0.86 1.81 -8.14
C PRO A 943 -0.74 1.71 -9.65
N ASN A 944 0.41 1.28 -10.18
CA ASN A 944 0.66 1.20 -11.61
C ASN A 944 0.39 -0.19 -12.19
N LEU A 945 0.17 -1.20 -11.34
CA LEU A 945 -0.17 -2.55 -11.79
C LEU A 945 -1.61 -2.59 -12.32
N PRO A 946 -1.86 -3.32 -13.42
CA PRO A 946 -3.19 -3.49 -13.95
C PRO A 946 -4.06 -4.29 -12.96
N MET A 947 -5.34 -3.94 -12.86
CA MET A 947 -6.27 -4.63 -11.97
C MET A 947 -7.02 -5.76 -12.69
N PRO A 948 -7.39 -6.84 -11.97
CA PRO A 948 -8.41 -7.78 -12.44
C PRO A 948 -9.80 -7.13 -12.49
N ASP A 949 -10.65 -7.66 -13.36
CA ASP A 949 -12.05 -7.25 -13.46
C ASP A 949 -12.87 -7.78 -12.26
N GLY A 950 -13.99 -7.10 -11.97
CA GLY A 950 -15.05 -7.58 -11.07
C GLY A 950 -15.22 -6.78 -9.77
N ILE A 951 -14.17 -6.13 -9.26
CA ILE A 951 -14.31 -5.28 -8.05
C ILE A 951 -14.93 -3.94 -8.43
N MET A 952 -16.07 -3.58 -7.86
CA MET A 952 -16.65 -2.24 -8.06
C MET A 952 -15.85 -1.18 -7.29
N LEU A 953 -15.01 -0.40 -7.99
CA LEU A 953 -14.24 0.71 -7.39
C LEU A 953 -14.44 2.04 -8.12
N PRO A 954 -14.40 3.16 -7.38
CA PRO A 954 -14.29 4.49 -7.95
C PRO A 954 -13.08 4.65 -8.89
N LEU A 955 -13.27 5.36 -10.00
CA LEU A 955 -12.15 5.82 -10.84
C LEU A 955 -11.32 6.87 -10.11
N SER A 956 -10.06 7.01 -10.55
CA SER A 956 -9.11 8.01 -10.08
C SER A 956 -8.59 8.82 -11.26
N ALA A 957 -8.40 10.12 -11.06
CA ALA A 957 -7.70 11.00 -11.99
C ALA A 957 -6.34 11.38 -11.40
N ILE A 958 -5.26 11.00 -12.07
CA ILE A 958 -3.90 11.15 -11.55
C ILE A 958 -3.06 12.00 -12.49
N ALA A 959 -2.31 12.95 -11.92
CA ALA A 959 -1.35 13.74 -12.66
C ALA A 959 -0.31 12.85 -13.35
N VAL A 960 -0.03 13.12 -14.62
CA VAL A 960 1.04 12.45 -15.37
C VAL A 960 2.36 13.20 -15.12
N PRO A 961 3.37 12.58 -14.50
CA PRO A 961 4.65 13.22 -14.22
C PRO A 961 5.32 13.79 -15.49
N GLY A 962 6.02 14.91 -15.36
CA GLY A 962 6.75 15.54 -16.47
C GLY A 962 5.90 16.27 -17.51
N THR A 963 4.57 16.25 -17.39
CA THR A 963 3.66 16.94 -18.32
C THR A 963 3.33 18.38 -17.92
N TYR A 964 3.64 18.76 -16.66
CA TYR A 964 3.44 20.12 -16.16
C TYR A 964 4.37 21.09 -16.89
N LYS A 965 3.81 22.13 -17.50
CA LYS A 965 4.58 23.21 -18.14
C LYS A 965 3.80 24.51 -18.24
N GLU A 966 4.52 25.63 -18.19
CA GLU A 966 3.99 26.93 -18.59
C GLU A 966 4.11 27.07 -20.13
N GLY A 967 3.03 27.50 -20.80
CA GLY A 967 3.05 27.66 -22.26
C GLY A 967 1.85 28.42 -22.80
N LYS A 968 2.00 29.10 -23.94
CA LYS A 968 0.89 29.79 -24.62
C LYS A 968 -0.11 28.79 -25.18
N LYS A 969 -1.41 29.15 -25.17
CA LYS A 969 -2.50 28.47 -25.89
C LYS A 969 -2.04 28.07 -27.29
N LEU A 970 -2.34 26.81 -27.67
CA LEU A 970 -2.17 26.27 -29.02
C LEU A 970 -2.93 27.12 -30.04
#